data_AF-A0A7X5DRW6-F1
#
_entry.id   AF-A0A7X5DRW6-F1
#
_cell.length_a   1.000
_cell.length_b   1.000
_cell.length_c   1.000
_cell.angle_alpha   90.00
_cell.angle_beta   90.00
_cell.angle_gamma   90.00
#
_symmetry.space_group_name_H-M   'P 1'
#
loop_
_entity.id
_entity.type
_entity.pdbx_description
1 polymer ?
#
loop_
_entity_poly.entity_id
_entity_poly.type
_entity_poly.pdbx_seq_one_letter_code
_entity_poly.pdbx_strand_id
1 'polypeptide(L)'
;MGKRKWKMWLLILLLAWSSAAMGRMEVYASETEMTESEEPEAMASGTCGESLTWTLDTEGKLVVSGSGEMEDVYEWHVHSAKTWGRYRGKIRSVVISEGVTSTGMNAFVDCTELSSIELPGSMIKIGDSSFYNCRKLTSIALPSGVAEIESYAFEACISLRSIVLPSGVSRIQGSTFYGCSSLERVEIEGELTEIEGFAFYECSSLREVEVPEGMTEINTYTFYGCSSLKSILIPEQIKRIEGFAFAGCSGLTELALPSGVTEIGEYAFADCSGLAELALPSGVTKIGEYAFAGCSGLTELTVPSGITEIKDYTFAWCTKLTRLNVPDTFIAYGKNVFCGCNDALGVYRSGHSEAITPGGLSDLAGAESSNKGTQNYNTYGRVVTSYLEENGDGTMNRIEYVGKRSDDGIAAGRHNKIGNYVTAERCSRDGRVLDRKKIPVELPLFGGFYAGEDYNFLVFGQPNPDEDDSVEVMRVVKYTKDWQRLDSVGLYGIKSIGQMAFYKTDENFVMYGYEGSFAESFAKNWRITFVAVPLPPEYEQRGSCGENLNWILKNGVLTIRGAGEMQDWGWASAPWYTYRKLINRVVISDGVTGIGNYAFSGCENLMGAEIAEGVASVGTNAFLYCRNLEDMRIPESVTDLGASAFRGCSGLINVTIPENVTHLGTSVFEGCSSLVSAKILGHIKYIYSDSFKNCPALTEVAMPYTVISISNTAFEGHNENLVMRGYRKSAAEAYAQKNSITFEPIHYEYAGSCGSDLTWTLADGILVIRGTGEMTDWRSDDGVPWYSYRNIMEEVVVGKEVTSISGSAFHGYTRLKEVTFQGNMPEVKGYGFSNVTANGHYPAGNRSWENVKERFGSGIFTWSEFHTVDMPCGEALTWTLNSEGILSISGDGEMTPSESWDQIPWHACADMISGIAIEDGVTAISPYAFYGCVNLKNIQIPASMASIGEFAFGCCSDLTEGRFEGNRPSFGKNVFHNVAADMYYPPGDASWNGIEEVDTGAGYPGATTFMSP
;
A
#
# COMPACT_ATOMS: atom_id res chain seq x y z
N MET A 1 50.37 18.43 9.98
CA MET A 1 51.14 18.64 8.74
C MET A 1 51.67 17.31 8.22
N GLY A 2 51.44 17.02 6.93
CA GLY A 2 52.19 16.01 6.16
C GLY A 2 51.74 14.55 6.26
N LYS A 3 50.73 14.17 5.47
CA LYS A 3 50.59 12.86 4.74
C LYS A 3 49.19 12.72 4.11
N ARG A 4 48.86 13.58 3.14
CA ARG A 4 47.71 13.41 2.20
C ARG A 4 48.10 13.98 0.83
N LYS A 5 49.01 13.34 0.08
CA LYS A 5 49.30 13.70 -1.34
C LYS A 5 49.77 12.55 -2.26
N TRP A 6 49.67 11.27 -1.86
CA TRP A 6 50.21 10.17 -2.67
C TRP A 6 49.18 9.20 -3.27
N LYS A 7 47.90 9.21 -2.87
CA LYS A 7 46.87 8.34 -3.49
C LYS A 7 46.18 8.94 -4.73
N MET A 8 46.35 10.24 -5.00
CA MET A 8 45.71 10.92 -6.13
C MET A 8 46.48 10.81 -7.47
N TRP A 9 47.77 10.43 -7.42
CA TRP A 9 48.60 10.28 -8.62
C TRP A 9 48.61 8.87 -9.21
N LEU A 10 48.17 7.84 -8.47
CA LEU A 10 48.05 6.47 -9.01
C LEU A 10 46.75 6.25 -9.78
N LEU A 11 45.67 6.96 -9.42
CA LEU A 11 44.37 6.87 -10.12
C LEU A 11 44.39 7.59 -11.48
N ILE A 12 45.15 8.68 -11.60
CA ILE A 12 45.29 9.44 -12.86
C ILE A 12 46.18 8.70 -13.88
N LEU A 13 47.05 7.79 -13.41
CA LEU A 13 47.91 6.97 -14.29
C LEU A 13 47.21 5.70 -14.80
N LEU A 14 46.17 5.21 -14.13
CA LEU A 14 45.36 4.06 -14.59
C LEU A 14 44.20 4.47 -15.50
N LEU A 15 43.72 5.72 -15.40
CA LEU A 15 42.71 6.28 -16.32
C LEU A 15 43.31 6.86 -17.61
N ALA A 16 44.64 6.93 -17.73
CA ALA A 16 45.34 7.35 -18.95
C ALA A 16 45.80 6.16 -19.83
N TRP A 17 45.28 4.95 -19.60
CA TRP A 17 45.64 3.74 -20.36
C TRP A 17 44.49 3.07 -21.15
N SER A 18 43.37 3.76 -21.37
CA SER A 18 42.32 3.31 -22.30
C SER A 18 42.01 4.28 -23.46
N SER A 19 42.70 5.42 -23.57
CA SER A 19 42.42 6.43 -24.62
C SER A 19 43.58 6.73 -25.57
N ALA A 20 44.58 5.84 -25.70
CA ALA A 20 45.70 6.04 -26.62
C ALA A 20 46.26 4.72 -27.17
N ALA A 21 45.45 3.95 -27.88
CA ALA A 21 45.93 2.88 -28.75
C ALA A 21 45.00 2.70 -29.95
N MET A 22 44.95 3.68 -30.85
CA MET A 22 44.76 3.45 -32.30
C MET A 22 45.01 4.75 -33.08
N GLY A 23 46.25 4.92 -33.50
CA GLY A 23 46.68 5.93 -34.45
C GLY A 23 47.62 5.29 -35.47
N ARG A 24 47.04 4.88 -36.61
CA ARG A 24 47.64 4.60 -37.93
C ARG A 24 48.88 3.68 -38.00
N MET A 25 48.67 2.48 -38.55
CA MET A 25 49.61 1.87 -39.50
C MET A 25 48.82 1.10 -40.57
N GLU A 26 48.95 1.55 -41.82
CA GLU A 26 48.49 0.84 -43.03
C GLU A 26 49.31 -0.43 -43.24
N VAL A 27 48.69 -1.62 -43.28
CA VAL A 27 49.18 -2.79 -44.03
C VAL A 27 47.99 -3.69 -44.41
N TYR A 28 47.77 -3.86 -45.73
CA TYR A 28 47.06 -4.92 -46.46
C TYR A 28 45.99 -5.75 -45.71
N ALA A 29 44.72 -5.45 -45.97
CA ALA A 29 43.63 -6.42 -45.81
C ALA A 29 43.63 -7.38 -47.01
N SER A 30 43.97 -8.65 -46.78
CA SER A 30 43.47 -9.74 -47.60
C SER A 30 42.17 -10.24 -46.95
N GLU A 31 41.09 -10.19 -47.72
CA GLU A 31 39.77 -10.69 -47.37
C GLU A 31 39.86 -12.12 -46.82
N THR A 32 39.46 -12.28 -45.56
CA THR A 32 38.99 -13.57 -45.03
C THR A 32 37.61 -13.30 -44.46
N GLU A 33 36.61 -13.81 -45.16
CA GLU A 33 35.21 -13.84 -44.72
C GLU A 33 35.14 -14.46 -43.32
N MET A 34 34.77 -13.66 -42.32
CA MET A 34 34.26 -14.19 -41.07
C MET A 34 32.78 -14.52 -41.29
N THR A 35 32.49 -15.81 -41.25
CA THR A 35 31.15 -16.39 -41.22
C THR A 35 30.31 -15.75 -40.12
N GLU A 36 29.12 -15.26 -40.46
CA GLU A 36 28.06 -14.87 -39.51
C GLU A 36 27.89 -15.98 -38.46
N SER A 37 28.06 -15.64 -37.19
CA SER A 37 27.59 -16.48 -36.10
C SER A 37 26.07 -16.46 -36.15
N GLU A 38 25.43 -17.60 -36.42
CA GLU A 38 23.99 -17.77 -36.30
C GLU A 38 23.52 -17.22 -34.94
N GLU A 39 22.66 -16.21 -34.94
CA GLU A 39 22.03 -15.72 -33.70
C GLU A 39 21.23 -16.88 -33.07
N PRO A 40 21.33 -17.11 -31.75
CA PRO A 40 20.66 -18.23 -31.11
C PRO A 40 19.14 -18.15 -31.31
N GLU A 41 18.53 -19.28 -31.70
CA GLU A 41 17.10 -19.34 -31.98
C GLU A 41 16.27 -18.92 -30.76
N ALA A 42 15.25 -18.07 -30.97
CA ALA A 42 14.32 -17.63 -29.94
C ALA A 42 13.47 -18.80 -29.43
N MET A 43 13.62 -19.14 -28.14
CA MET A 43 12.85 -20.19 -27.45
C MET A 43 11.42 -19.73 -27.12
N ALA A 44 11.25 -18.45 -26.75
CA ALA A 44 9.96 -17.86 -26.44
C ALA A 44 10.00 -16.33 -26.62
N SER A 45 8.83 -15.71 -26.78
CA SER A 45 8.68 -14.26 -26.76
C SER A 45 7.30 -13.87 -26.26
N GLY A 46 7.12 -12.59 -25.91
CA GLY A 46 5.85 -12.06 -25.42
C GLY A 46 5.90 -10.56 -25.16
N THR A 47 4.92 -10.07 -24.41
CA THR A 47 4.78 -8.66 -24.01
C THR A 47 4.83 -8.54 -22.49
N CYS A 48 5.45 -7.49 -21.96
CA CYS A 48 5.59 -7.28 -20.51
C CYS A 48 5.28 -5.82 -20.12
N GLY A 49 4.28 -5.24 -20.76
CA GLY A 49 3.87 -3.85 -20.65
C GLY A 49 3.13 -3.42 -21.91
N GLU A 50 2.54 -2.22 -21.91
CA GLU A 50 1.77 -1.72 -23.07
C GLU A 50 2.63 -1.51 -24.32
N SER A 51 3.90 -1.15 -24.11
CA SER A 51 4.87 -0.85 -25.18
C SER A 51 6.18 -1.64 -25.01
N LEU A 52 6.16 -2.72 -24.23
CA LEU A 52 7.32 -3.56 -23.95
C LEU A 52 7.11 -4.99 -24.46
N THR A 53 8.15 -5.50 -25.10
CA THR A 53 8.24 -6.86 -25.62
C THR A 53 9.45 -7.57 -25.01
N TRP A 54 9.42 -8.89 -25.00
CA TRP A 54 10.54 -9.68 -24.56
C TRP A 54 10.78 -10.89 -25.46
N THR A 55 12.03 -11.32 -25.56
CA THR A 55 12.45 -12.56 -26.21
C THR A 55 13.36 -13.34 -25.26
N LEU A 56 13.26 -14.66 -25.30
CA LEU A 56 14.08 -15.57 -24.52
C LEU A 56 14.66 -16.59 -25.49
N ASP A 57 15.98 -16.69 -25.57
CA ASP A 57 16.66 -17.65 -26.44
C ASP A 57 16.83 -19.04 -25.78
N THR A 58 17.35 -19.98 -26.56
CA THR A 58 17.62 -21.35 -26.10
C THR A 58 18.77 -21.45 -25.09
N GLU A 59 19.62 -20.43 -24.98
CA GLU A 59 20.71 -20.36 -24.01
C GLU A 59 20.25 -19.77 -22.65
N GLY A 60 19.05 -19.20 -22.61
CA GLY A 60 18.45 -18.63 -21.41
C GLY A 60 18.71 -17.12 -21.26
N LYS A 61 19.08 -16.42 -22.33
CA LYS A 61 19.16 -14.96 -22.35
C LYS A 61 17.79 -14.37 -22.62
N LEU A 62 17.28 -13.61 -21.66
CA LEU A 62 16.06 -12.82 -21.79
C LEU A 62 16.41 -11.40 -22.21
N VAL A 63 15.82 -10.91 -23.29
CA VAL A 63 15.93 -9.52 -23.74
C VAL A 63 14.58 -8.85 -23.60
N VAL A 64 14.53 -7.70 -22.93
CA VAL A 64 13.34 -6.84 -22.82
C VAL A 64 13.59 -5.56 -23.62
N SER A 65 12.67 -5.21 -24.51
CA SER A 65 12.81 -4.09 -25.45
C SER A 65 11.52 -3.30 -25.58
N GLY A 66 11.64 -2.01 -25.86
CA GLY A 66 10.53 -1.07 -25.97
C GLY A 66 10.75 0.14 -25.07
N SER A 67 9.70 0.90 -24.82
CA SER A 67 9.75 2.07 -23.94
C SER A 67 8.64 2.07 -22.90
N GLY A 68 8.95 2.51 -21.68
CA GLY A 68 8.01 2.64 -20.57
C GLY A 68 8.24 1.62 -19.46
N GLU A 69 7.20 1.41 -18.66
CA GLU A 69 7.25 0.63 -17.44
C GLU A 69 6.92 -0.85 -17.68
N MET A 70 7.61 -1.74 -16.99
CA MET A 70 7.26 -3.16 -16.98
C MET A 70 5.97 -3.39 -16.18
N GLU A 71 5.09 -4.25 -16.71
CA GLU A 71 3.89 -4.68 -16.01
C GLU A 71 4.28 -5.55 -14.79
N ASP A 72 3.67 -5.23 -13.66
CA ASP A 72 3.83 -5.96 -12.40
C ASP A 72 3.20 -7.37 -12.43
N VAL A 73 3.77 -8.30 -11.67
CA VAL A 73 3.34 -9.71 -11.61
C VAL A 73 2.77 -10.04 -10.23
N TYR A 74 1.44 -10.07 -10.12
CA TYR A 74 0.72 -10.23 -8.85
C TYR A 74 0.52 -11.67 -8.37
N GLU A 75 0.75 -12.66 -9.24
CA GLU A 75 0.46 -14.06 -8.94
C GLU A 75 1.74 -14.83 -8.54
N TRP A 76 1.91 -15.10 -7.24
CA TRP A 76 3.04 -15.85 -6.69
C TRP A 76 3.09 -17.33 -7.14
N HIS A 77 1.95 -17.90 -7.56
CA HIS A 77 1.82 -19.35 -7.82
C HIS A 77 1.11 -19.73 -9.12
N VAL A 78 0.85 -18.78 -10.03
CA VAL A 78 0.22 -19.06 -11.33
C VAL A 78 1.06 -18.43 -12.44
N HIS A 79 1.36 -19.24 -13.46
CA HIS A 79 2.18 -18.84 -14.60
C HIS A 79 1.44 -17.77 -15.41
N SER A 80 1.71 -16.49 -15.15
CA SER A 80 1.20 -15.41 -16.00
C SER A 80 1.63 -15.69 -17.44
N ALA A 81 0.66 -15.77 -18.36
CA ALA A 81 0.90 -16.10 -19.76
C ALA A 81 1.57 -14.97 -20.55
N LYS A 82 1.66 -13.76 -19.96
CA LYS A 82 2.19 -12.56 -20.61
C LYS A 82 3.71 -12.42 -20.41
N THR A 83 4.23 -12.71 -19.21
CA THR A 83 5.65 -12.58 -18.91
C THR A 83 6.40 -13.92 -19.01
N TRP A 84 7.71 -13.90 -18.78
CA TRP A 84 8.56 -15.10 -18.81
C TRP A 84 8.42 -15.99 -17.56
N GLY A 85 7.36 -15.85 -16.76
CA GLY A 85 7.18 -16.53 -15.48
C GLY A 85 7.35 -18.06 -15.53
N ARG A 86 6.81 -18.72 -16.57
CA ARG A 86 6.99 -20.17 -16.80
C ARG A 86 8.42 -20.61 -17.14
N TYR A 87 9.31 -19.66 -17.43
CA TYR A 87 10.69 -19.88 -17.83
C TYR A 87 11.72 -19.40 -16.79
N ARG A 88 11.30 -18.93 -15.60
CA ARG A 88 12.19 -18.43 -14.52
C ARG A 88 13.36 -19.36 -14.22
N GLY A 89 13.12 -20.68 -14.16
CA GLY A 89 14.16 -21.70 -13.96
C GLY A 89 15.11 -21.94 -15.15
N LYS A 90 14.92 -21.25 -16.28
CA LYS A 90 15.78 -21.31 -17.48
C LYS A 90 16.51 -20.00 -17.75
N ILE A 91 16.12 -18.89 -17.12
CA ILE A 91 16.71 -17.57 -17.36
C ILE A 91 18.08 -17.51 -16.67
N ARG A 92 19.12 -17.26 -17.46
CA ARG A 92 20.52 -17.20 -17.02
C ARG A 92 21.10 -15.79 -17.06
N SER A 93 20.65 -15.00 -18.04
CA SER A 93 21.04 -13.61 -18.23
C SER A 93 19.85 -12.77 -18.69
N VAL A 94 19.83 -11.49 -18.30
CA VAL A 94 18.79 -10.53 -18.67
C VAL A 94 19.43 -9.29 -19.29
N VAL A 95 18.89 -8.79 -20.40
CA VAL A 95 19.26 -7.51 -21.00
C VAL A 95 18.00 -6.66 -21.13
N ILE A 96 17.96 -5.54 -20.42
CA ILE A 96 16.87 -4.57 -20.53
C ILE A 96 17.36 -3.42 -21.43
N SER A 97 16.64 -3.17 -22.51
CA SER A 97 17.04 -2.20 -23.55
C SER A 97 16.70 -0.76 -23.14
N GLU A 98 17.37 0.21 -23.78
CA GLU A 98 17.04 1.63 -23.61
C GLU A 98 15.57 1.93 -23.93
N GLY A 99 14.98 2.82 -23.13
CA GLY A 99 13.57 3.19 -23.16
C GLY A 99 12.78 2.62 -21.98
N VAL A 100 13.24 1.52 -21.38
CA VAL A 100 12.58 0.91 -20.22
C VAL A 100 12.90 1.69 -18.94
N THR A 101 11.86 2.15 -18.24
CA THR A 101 11.99 3.06 -17.10
C THR A 101 11.82 2.39 -15.73
N SER A 102 11.23 1.20 -15.67
CA SER A 102 11.07 0.45 -14.42
C SER A 102 11.11 -1.06 -14.64
N THR A 103 11.52 -1.78 -13.60
CA THR A 103 11.17 -3.20 -13.44
C THR A 103 9.84 -3.31 -12.70
N GLY A 104 8.98 -4.22 -13.13
CA GLY A 104 7.69 -4.46 -12.50
C GLY A 104 7.84 -5.33 -11.26
N MET A 105 6.89 -5.25 -10.34
CA MET A 105 6.83 -6.09 -9.15
C MET A 105 6.94 -7.56 -9.55
N ASN A 106 7.78 -8.32 -8.83
CA ASN A 106 8.02 -9.74 -9.09
C ASN A 106 8.49 -10.07 -10.53
N ALA A 107 9.06 -9.12 -11.29
CA ALA A 107 9.45 -9.35 -12.68
C ALA A 107 10.42 -10.53 -12.84
N PHE A 108 11.42 -10.65 -11.96
CA PHE A 108 12.42 -11.72 -11.95
C PHE A 108 12.41 -12.56 -10.67
N VAL A 109 11.30 -12.56 -9.92
CA VAL A 109 11.14 -13.43 -8.74
C VAL A 109 11.43 -14.89 -9.11
N ASP A 110 12.15 -15.61 -8.25
CA ASP A 110 12.53 -17.01 -8.41
C ASP A 110 13.29 -17.34 -9.71
N CYS A 111 13.92 -16.35 -10.37
CA CYS A 111 14.90 -16.60 -11.42
C CYS A 111 16.20 -17.14 -10.81
N THR A 112 16.16 -18.34 -10.21
CA THR A 112 17.25 -18.92 -9.42
C THR A 112 18.53 -19.19 -10.22
N GLU A 113 18.41 -19.26 -11.56
CA GLU A 113 19.52 -19.46 -12.49
C GLU A 113 20.14 -18.15 -13.01
N LEU A 114 19.51 -16.99 -12.73
CA LEU A 114 19.96 -15.68 -13.20
C LEU A 114 21.31 -15.32 -12.56
N SER A 115 22.31 -15.07 -13.40
CA SER A 115 23.68 -14.78 -12.99
C SER A 115 24.16 -13.38 -13.38
N SER A 116 23.56 -12.78 -14.41
CA SER A 116 23.91 -11.44 -14.90
C SER A 116 22.69 -10.69 -15.41
N ILE A 117 22.65 -9.39 -15.15
CA ILE A 117 21.63 -8.49 -15.69
C ILE A 117 22.27 -7.18 -16.17
N GLU A 118 21.81 -6.69 -17.31
CA GLU A 118 22.16 -5.39 -17.88
C GLU A 118 20.93 -4.48 -17.82
N LEU A 119 21.07 -3.34 -17.11
CA LEU A 119 20.03 -2.32 -16.96
C LEU A 119 20.36 -1.09 -17.83
N PRO A 120 19.38 -0.43 -18.48
CA PRO A 120 19.59 0.73 -19.34
C PRO A 120 19.75 2.03 -18.55
N GLY A 121 20.36 3.06 -19.14
CA GLY A 121 20.50 4.38 -18.54
C GLY A 121 19.17 5.10 -18.28
N SER A 122 18.10 4.70 -18.99
CA SER A 122 16.73 5.16 -18.79
C SER A 122 16.01 4.55 -17.57
N MET A 123 16.62 3.60 -16.86
CA MET A 123 16.05 2.98 -15.67
C MET A 123 15.92 3.99 -14.51
N ILE A 124 14.71 4.16 -14.00
CA ILE A 124 14.38 5.06 -12.89
C ILE A 124 14.02 4.27 -11.62
N LYS A 125 13.41 3.08 -11.76
CA LYS A 125 12.82 2.35 -10.63
C LYS A 125 13.09 0.84 -10.68
N ILE A 126 13.46 0.27 -9.53
CA ILE A 126 13.46 -1.18 -9.27
C ILE A 126 12.22 -1.53 -8.45
N GLY A 127 11.30 -2.32 -9.01
CA GLY A 127 10.01 -2.62 -8.39
C GLY A 127 10.09 -3.64 -7.24
N ASP A 128 9.02 -3.72 -6.44
CA ASP A 128 8.95 -4.59 -5.28
C ASP A 128 9.22 -6.06 -5.64
N SER A 129 10.05 -6.73 -4.83
CA SER A 129 10.39 -8.15 -5.04
C SER A 129 10.96 -8.49 -6.44
N SER A 130 11.42 -7.50 -7.22
CA SER A 130 11.80 -7.69 -8.63
C SER A 130 12.84 -8.78 -8.83
N PHE A 131 13.81 -8.92 -7.91
CA PHE A 131 14.85 -9.95 -7.95
C PHE A 131 14.77 -10.92 -6.76
N TYR A 132 13.60 -11.06 -6.12
CA TYR A 132 13.43 -11.99 -5.01
C TYR A 132 13.90 -13.40 -5.38
N ASN A 133 14.73 -14.01 -4.53
CA ASN A 133 15.28 -15.35 -4.65
C ASN A 133 16.08 -15.60 -5.95
N CYS A 134 16.71 -14.56 -6.53
CA CYS A 134 17.69 -14.70 -7.62
C CYS A 134 19.04 -15.23 -7.11
N ARG A 135 19.06 -16.50 -6.70
CA ARG A 135 20.16 -17.11 -5.93
C ARG A 135 21.56 -17.08 -6.57
N LYS A 136 21.68 -17.00 -7.89
CA LYS A 136 22.96 -16.98 -8.62
C LYS A 136 23.44 -15.59 -9.00
N LEU A 137 22.65 -14.54 -8.76
CA LEU A 137 23.03 -13.17 -9.09
C LEU A 137 24.15 -12.72 -8.15
N THR A 138 25.35 -12.53 -8.69
CA THR A 138 26.53 -12.18 -7.87
C THR A 138 26.76 -10.68 -7.75
N SER A 139 26.29 -9.91 -8.74
CA SER A 139 26.45 -8.46 -8.84
C SER A 139 25.39 -7.90 -9.78
N ILE A 140 24.96 -6.67 -9.52
CA ILE A 140 24.09 -5.88 -10.37
C ILE A 140 24.64 -4.45 -10.44
N ALA A 141 24.72 -3.90 -11.65
CA ALA A 141 25.12 -2.51 -11.87
C ALA A 141 23.85 -1.67 -11.99
N LEU A 142 23.58 -0.82 -10.99
CA LEU A 142 22.46 0.10 -11.02
C LEU A 142 22.85 1.39 -11.79
N PRO A 143 22.09 1.78 -12.83
CA PRO A 143 22.32 3.04 -13.55
C PRO A 143 22.12 4.26 -12.67
N SER A 144 22.81 5.36 -12.97
CA SER A 144 22.73 6.61 -12.18
C SER A 144 21.35 7.26 -12.14
N GLY A 145 20.47 6.91 -13.08
CA GLY A 145 19.10 7.39 -13.15
C GLY A 145 18.14 6.73 -12.15
N VAL A 146 18.55 5.61 -11.52
CA VAL A 146 17.71 4.91 -10.55
C VAL A 146 17.52 5.79 -9.31
N ALA A 147 16.27 6.15 -9.04
CA ALA A 147 15.86 6.95 -7.89
C ALA A 147 15.16 6.12 -6.82
N GLU A 148 14.54 5.00 -7.21
CA GLU A 148 13.69 4.19 -6.33
C GLU A 148 14.07 2.70 -6.41
N ILE A 149 14.26 2.08 -5.25
CA ILE A 149 14.38 0.63 -5.06
C ILE A 149 13.34 0.24 -4.02
N GLU A 150 12.34 -0.53 -4.46
CA GLU A 150 11.22 -0.90 -3.60
C GLU A 150 11.54 -2.07 -2.66
N SER A 151 10.62 -2.31 -1.72
CA SER A 151 10.72 -3.36 -0.69
C SER A 151 10.97 -4.73 -1.30
N TYR A 152 11.71 -5.56 -0.57
CA TYR A 152 12.04 -6.96 -0.95
C TYR A 152 12.79 -7.12 -2.29
N ALA A 153 13.20 -6.04 -2.97
CA ALA A 153 13.71 -6.08 -4.34
C ALA A 153 14.84 -7.09 -4.57
N PHE A 154 15.71 -7.31 -3.58
CA PHE A 154 16.82 -8.27 -3.64
C PHE A 154 16.74 -9.35 -2.54
N GLU A 155 15.57 -9.57 -1.93
CA GLU A 155 15.43 -10.59 -0.89
C GLU A 155 15.92 -11.96 -1.39
N ALA A 156 16.60 -12.72 -0.53
CA ALA A 156 17.13 -14.05 -0.79
C ALA A 156 18.06 -14.15 -2.02
N CYS A 157 18.67 -13.05 -2.45
CA CYS A 157 19.79 -13.04 -3.40
C CYS A 157 21.09 -13.53 -2.73
N ILE A 158 21.10 -14.81 -2.35
CA ILE A 158 22.13 -15.38 -1.46
C ILE A 158 23.58 -15.31 -1.99
N SER A 159 23.78 -15.08 -3.30
CA SER A 159 25.12 -14.96 -3.91
C SER A 159 25.54 -13.51 -4.20
N LEU A 160 24.67 -12.53 -3.99
CA LEU A 160 24.97 -11.12 -4.24
C LEU A 160 26.07 -10.68 -3.28
N ARG A 161 27.22 -10.23 -3.79
CA ARG A 161 28.40 -9.91 -2.97
C ARG A 161 28.56 -8.44 -2.66
N SER A 162 28.15 -7.58 -3.58
CA SER A 162 28.22 -6.12 -3.42
C SER A 162 27.22 -5.47 -4.36
N ILE A 163 26.72 -4.32 -3.93
CA ILE A 163 25.85 -3.45 -4.72
C ILE A 163 26.26 -2.00 -4.49
N VAL A 164 26.17 -1.19 -5.55
CA VAL A 164 26.39 0.26 -5.50
C VAL A 164 25.02 0.92 -5.67
N LEU A 165 24.59 1.68 -4.65
CA LEU A 165 23.37 2.47 -4.69
C LEU A 165 23.68 3.84 -5.32
N PRO A 166 23.06 4.17 -6.46
CA PRO A 166 23.35 5.41 -7.18
C PRO A 166 22.82 6.63 -6.41
N SER A 167 23.31 7.82 -6.78
CA SER A 167 23.02 9.07 -6.05
C SER A 167 21.54 9.47 -5.98
N GLY A 168 20.68 8.91 -6.83
CA GLY A 168 19.24 9.14 -6.81
C GLY A 168 18.51 8.40 -5.69
N VAL A 169 19.10 7.34 -5.13
CA VAL A 169 18.49 6.51 -4.09
C VAL A 169 18.63 7.19 -2.73
N SER A 170 17.51 7.67 -2.20
CA SER A 170 17.44 8.36 -0.89
C SER A 170 17.07 7.45 0.27
N ARG A 171 16.49 6.26 0.02
CA ARG A 171 16.02 5.34 1.06
C ARG A 171 16.28 3.88 0.70
N ILE A 172 16.55 3.05 1.70
CA ILE A 172 16.52 1.58 1.58
C ILE A 172 15.23 1.11 2.25
N GLN A 173 14.30 0.62 1.43
CA GLN A 173 13.00 0.17 1.91
C GLN A 173 13.07 -1.17 2.66
N GLY A 174 11.98 -1.52 3.34
CA GLY A 174 11.87 -2.71 4.18
C GLY A 174 12.30 -3.99 3.46
N SER A 175 13.09 -4.80 4.14
CA SER A 175 13.53 -6.12 3.65
C SER A 175 14.27 -6.13 2.29
N THR A 176 14.71 -4.98 1.75
CA THR A 176 15.33 -4.88 0.42
C THR A 176 16.44 -5.91 0.19
N PHE A 177 17.29 -6.17 1.20
CA PHE A 177 18.37 -7.16 1.14
C PHE A 177 18.18 -8.34 2.10
N TYR A 178 16.96 -8.61 2.57
CA TYR A 178 16.68 -9.72 3.50
C TYR A 178 17.29 -11.04 2.99
N GLY A 179 18.04 -11.76 3.81
CA GLY A 179 18.64 -13.04 3.47
C GLY A 179 19.75 -12.99 2.41
N CYS A 180 20.29 -11.82 2.07
CA CYS A 180 21.46 -11.68 1.18
C CYS A 180 22.75 -12.14 1.87
N SER A 181 22.85 -13.44 2.18
CA SER A 181 23.88 -14.00 3.05
C SER A 181 25.34 -13.82 2.58
N SER A 182 25.58 -13.59 1.28
CA SER A 182 26.92 -13.31 0.72
C SER A 182 27.23 -11.81 0.55
N LEU A 183 26.32 -10.91 0.88
CA LEU A 183 26.50 -9.46 0.68
C LEU A 183 27.56 -8.96 1.65
N GLU A 184 28.73 -8.56 1.12
CA GLU A 184 29.88 -8.15 1.93
C GLU A 184 29.86 -6.66 2.25
N ARG A 185 29.33 -5.83 1.32
CA ARG A 185 29.26 -4.37 1.45
C ARG A 185 28.18 -3.76 0.55
N VAL A 186 27.63 -2.64 0.99
CA VAL A 186 26.75 -1.76 0.21
C VAL A 186 27.45 -0.40 0.07
N GLU A 187 27.79 -0.03 -1.16
CA GLU A 187 28.41 1.26 -1.46
C GLU A 187 27.29 2.26 -1.80
N ILE A 188 27.35 3.47 -1.24
CA ILE A 188 26.33 4.51 -1.44
C ILE A 188 27.00 5.69 -2.15
N GLU A 189 26.50 6.08 -3.32
CA GLU A 189 27.03 7.22 -4.09
C GLU A 189 26.34 8.56 -3.74
N GLY A 190 25.19 8.52 -3.07
CA GLY A 190 24.40 9.68 -2.68
C GLY A 190 24.28 9.88 -1.17
N GLU A 191 23.33 10.73 -0.78
CA GLU A 191 22.93 10.91 0.61
C GLU A 191 21.73 10.03 0.90
N LEU A 192 21.94 8.95 1.65
CA LEU A 192 20.87 8.11 2.16
C LEU A 192 20.25 8.80 3.39
N THR A 193 18.93 8.90 3.46
CA THR A 193 18.20 9.52 4.57
C THR A 193 17.55 8.50 5.49
N GLU A 194 17.29 7.28 5.00
CA GLU A 194 16.48 6.28 5.70
C GLU A 194 16.86 4.84 5.35
N ILE A 195 16.84 3.96 6.38
CA ILE A 195 16.90 2.50 6.26
C ILE A 195 15.73 1.93 7.07
N GLU A 196 14.79 1.29 6.39
CA GLU A 196 13.61 0.70 7.01
C GLU A 196 13.92 -0.63 7.73
N GLY A 197 12.95 -1.15 8.48
CA GLY A 197 13.06 -2.41 9.21
C GLY A 197 13.41 -3.60 8.31
N PHE A 198 14.09 -4.60 8.86
CA PHE A 198 14.48 -5.84 8.16
C PHE A 198 15.40 -5.68 6.93
N ALA A 199 15.80 -4.45 6.55
CA ALA A 199 16.53 -4.18 5.31
C ALA A 199 17.77 -5.06 5.10
N PHE A 200 18.50 -5.43 6.16
CA PHE A 200 19.69 -6.29 6.12
C PHE A 200 19.56 -7.55 6.99
N TYR A 201 18.34 -8.02 7.26
CA TYR A 201 18.12 -9.25 8.03
C TYR A 201 18.87 -10.44 7.41
N GLU A 202 19.63 -11.19 8.21
CA GLU A 202 20.43 -12.36 7.81
C GLU A 202 21.45 -12.09 6.68
N CYS A 203 21.92 -10.85 6.55
CA CYS A 203 23.08 -10.48 5.73
C CYS A 203 24.39 -10.90 6.42
N SER A 204 24.57 -12.20 6.64
CA SER A 204 25.61 -12.77 7.49
C SER A 204 27.06 -12.44 7.09
N SER A 205 27.32 -12.08 5.83
CA SER A 205 28.63 -11.65 5.33
C SER A 205 28.88 -10.15 5.36
N LEU A 206 27.89 -9.32 5.73
CA LEU A 206 27.99 -7.86 5.68
C LEU A 206 29.03 -7.37 6.69
N ARG A 207 30.06 -6.68 6.19
CA ARG A 207 31.19 -6.21 7.02
C ARG A 207 31.13 -4.73 7.34
N GLU A 208 30.56 -3.95 6.43
CA GLU A 208 30.44 -2.50 6.52
C GLU A 208 29.10 -2.05 5.93
N VAL A 209 28.46 -1.13 6.63
CA VAL A 209 27.23 -0.44 6.23
C VAL A 209 27.20 0.90 6.94
N GLU A 210 26.79 1.94 6.23
CA GLU A 210 26.66 3.28 6.77
C GLU A 210 25.22 3.50 7.23
N VAL A 211 25.04 4.04 8.44
CA VAL A 211 23.74 4.50 8.93
C VAL A 211 23.58 5.98 8.56
N PRO A 212 22.51 6.36 7.82
CA PRO A 212 22.17 7.73 7.48
C PRO A 212 22.19 8.75 8.64
N GLU A 213 22.75 9.94 8.42
CA GLU A 213 22.67 11.05 9.39
C GLU A 213 21.23 11.58 9.60
N GLY A 214 20.30 11.27 8.68
CA GLY A 214 18.90 11.67 8.77
C GLY A 214 18.04 10.81 9.72
N MET A 215 18.52 9.63 10.14
CA MET A 215 17.74 8.71 10.96
C MET A 215 17.69 9.14 12.43
N THR A 216 16.52 8.99 13.04
CA THR A 216 16.30 9.22 14.49
C THR A 216 16.24 7.91 15.28
N GLU A 217 16.11 6.77 14.60
CA GLU A 217 16.08 5.44 15.21
C GLU A 217 16.70 4.39 14.29
N ILE A 218 17.23 3.31 14.88
CA ILE A 218 17.59 2.10 14.15
C ILE A 218 16.43 1.13 14.28
N ASN A 219 15.80 0.83 13.14
CA ASN A 219 14.55 0.09 13.07
C ASN A 219 14.67 -1.38 13.50
N THR A 220 13.51 -1.96 13.81
CA THR A 220 13.40 -3.35 14.28
C THR A 220 13.99 -4.29 13.23
N TYR A 221 14.82 -5.25 13.68
CA TYR A 221 15.46 -6.27 12.84
C TYR A 221 16.40 -5.77 11.73
N THR A 222 16.71 -4.47 11.63
CA THR A 222 17.46 -3.91 10.49
C THR A 222 18.78 -4.62 10.19
N PHE A 223 19.57 -4.98 11.21
CA PHE A 223 20.85 -5.70 11.07
C PHE A 223 20.84 -7.06 11.77
N TYR A 224 19.67 -7.67 11.97
CA TYR A 224 19.57 -9.00 12.59
C TYR A 224 20.43 -10.02 11.82
N GLY A 225 21.21 -10.85 12.51
CA GLY A 225 21.99 -11.93 11.89
C GLY A 225 23.17 -11.47 11.03
N CYS A 226 23.54 -10.18 11.05
CA CYS A 226 24.74 -9.63 10.38
C CYS A 226 26.04 -10.09 11.07
N SER A 227 26.29 -11.40 11.09
CA SER A 227 27.31 -12.06 11.91
C SER A 227 28.76 -11.65 11.60
N SER A 228 29.03 -11.07 10.43
CA SER A 228 30.36 -10.56 10.01
C SER A 228 30.55 -9.06 10.24
N LEU A 229 29.53 -8.33 10.71
CA LEU A 229 29.59 -6.89 10.92
C LEU A 229 30.52 -6.60 12.08
N LYS A 230 31.70 -6.02 11.81
CA LYS A 230 32.74 -5.83 12.83
C LYS A 230 32.52 -4.57 13.68
N SER A 231 32.09 -3.50 13.01
CA SER A 231 31.90 -2.17 13.57
C SER A 231 30.80 -1.46 12.79
N ILE A 232 30.04 -0.61 13.46
CA ILE A 232 29.06 0.27 12.83
C ILE A 232 29.14 1.66 13.47
N LEU A 233 29.12 2.70 12.62
CA LEU A 233 29.04 4.08 13.09
C LEU A 233 27.56 4.44 13.22
N ILE A 234 27.14 4.79 14.43
CA ILE A 234 25.77 5.24 14.71
C ILE A 234 25.78 6.78 14.83
N PRO A 235 25.04 7.53 13.98
CA PRO A 235 24.99 8.99 14.00
C PRO A 235 24.42 9.58 15.30
N GLU A 236 24.84 10.80 15.67
CA GLU A 236 24.46 11.47 16.93
C GLU A 236 22.95 11.76 17.07
N GLN A 237 22.23 11.77 15.95
CA GLN A 237 20.79 12.03 15.87
C GLN A 237 19.96 10.87 16.42
N ILE A 238 20.51 9.65 16.43
CA ILE A 238 19.81 8.44 16.85
C ILE A 238 19.41 8.51 18.33
N LYS A 239 18.12 8.30 18.58
CA LYS A 239 17.45 8.30 19.89
C LYS A 239 17.09 6.90 20.36
N ARG A 240 16.66 6.04 19.43
CA ARG A 240 16.20 4.69 19.75
C ARG A 240 16.93 3.63 18.94
N ILE A 241 17.22 2.52 19.59
CA ILE A 241 17.65 1.28 18.95
C ILE A 241 16.53 0.27 19.20
N GLU A 242 15.74 -0.02 18.18
CA GLU A 242 14.52 -0.82 18.29
C GLU A 242 14.82 -2.30 18.54
N GLY A 243 13.76 -3.08 18.79
CA GLY A 243 13.87 -4.50 19.12
C GLY A 243 14.62 -5.29 18.05
N PHE A 244 15.46 -6.23 18.47
CA PHE A 244 16.24 -7.12 17.59
C PHE A 244 17.17 -6.43 16.56
N ALA A 245 17.37 -5.10 16.63
CA ALA A 245 18.06 -4.33 15.61
C ALA A 245 19.45 -4.88 15.23
N PHE A 246 20.22 -5.37 16.21
CA PHE A 246 21.54 -5.97 16.03
C PHE A 246 21.62 -7.42 16.53
N ALA A 247 20.49 -8.07 16.84
CA ALA A 247 20.53 -9.41 17.39
C ALA A 247 21.25 -10.38 16.43
N GLY A 248 22.12 -11.26 16.95
CA GLY A 248 22.92 -12.18 16.14
C GLY A 248 24.11 -11.54 15.41
N CYS A 249 24.44 -10.26 15.65
CA CYS A 249 25.67 -9.62 15.16
C CYS A 249 26.92 -10.14 15.92
N SER A 250 27.20 -11.44 15.82
CA SER A 250 28.26 -12.10 16.60
C SER A 250 29.66 -11.57 16.34
N GLY A 251 29.89 -10.93 15.19
CA GLY A 251 31.16 -10.31 14.79
C GLY A 251 31.35 -8.87 15.29
N LEU A 252 30.32 -8.26 15.90
CA LEU A 252 30.35 -6.87 16.34
C LEU A 252 31.25 -6.73 17.56
N THR A 253 32.45 -6.18 17.37
CA THR A 253 33.46 -6.02 18.43
C THR A 253 33.67 -4.56 18.83
N GLU A 254 33.40 -3.63 17.93
CA GLU A 254 33.63 -2.19 18.11
C GLU A 254 32.30 -1.46 17.92
N LEU A 255 31.63 -1.12 19.02
CA LEU A 255 30.36 -0.41 19.02
C LEU A 255 30.43 0.80 19.96
N ALA A 256 30.17 1.98 19.42
CA ALA A 256 30.01 3.21 20.18
C ALA A 256 28.58 3.71 20.00
N LEU A 257 27.85 3.83 21.11
CA LEU A 257 26.51 4.41 21.11
C LEU A 257 26.61 5.94 21.28
N PRO A 258 25.91 6.74 20.46
CA PRO A 258 25.96 8.18 20.55
C PRO A 258 25.28 8.69 21.82
N SER A 259 25.63 9.91 22.23
CA SER A 259 25.13 10.51 23.47
C SER A 259 23.61 10.72 23.49
N GLY A 260 22.99 10.77 22.30
CA GLY A 260 21.57 10.99 22.09
C GLY A 260 20.66 9.78 22.36
N VAL A 261 21.19 8.56 22.51
CA VAL A 261 20.37 7.35 22.69
C VAL A 261 19.67 7.36 24.06
N THR A 262 18.35 7.19 24.05
CA THR A 262 17.49 7.17 25.24
C THR A 262 16.83 5.81 25.50
N GLU A 263 16.70 4.96 24.48
CA GLU A 263 16.00 3.67 24.56
C GLU A 263 16.72 2.57 23.76
N ILE A 264 16.89 1.41 24.40
CA ILE A 264 17.42 0.18 23.81
C ILE A 264 16.33 -0.89 23.92
N GLY A 265 15.85 -1.38 22.77
CA GLY A 265 14.72 -2.29 22.65
C GLY A 265 14.98 -3.72 23.11
N GLU A 266 13.93 -4.53 23.09
CA GLU A 266 13.94 -5.96 23.41
C GLU A 266 14.86 -6.72 22.47
N TYR A 267 15.70 -7.63 22.99
CA TYR A 267 16.69 -8.37 22.20
C TYR A 267 17.63 -7.53 21.34
N ALA A 268 17.72 -6.19 21.51
CA ALA A 268 18.40 -5.29 20.56
C ALA A 268 19.84 -5.71 20.21
N PHE A 269 20.59 -6.25 21.18
CA PHE A 269 21.95 -6.78 21.00
C PHE A 269 22.06 -8.25 21.39
N ALA A 270 20.96 -9.00 21.38
CA ALA A 270 20.98 -10.41 21.76
C ALA A 270 21.96 -11.21 20.86
N ASP A 271 22.70 -12.16 21.41
CA ASP A 271 23.70 -12.97 20.73
C ASP A 271 24.82 -12.18 20.00
N CYS A 272 25.04 -10.92 20.35
CA CYS A 272 26.24 -10.16 19.98
C CYS A 272 27.49 -10.66 20.74
N SER A 273 27.87 -11.92 20.50
CA SER A 273 28.93 -12.61 21.26
C SER A 273 30.33 -11.99 21.13
N GLY A 274 30.56 -11.20 20.08
CA GLY A 274 31.83 -10.49 19.85
C GLY A 274 31.99 -9.23 20.71
N LEU A 275 30.91 -8.71 21.28
CA LEU A 275 30.90 -7.45 22.00
C LEU A 275 31.59 -7.63 23.37
N ALA A 276 32.83 -7.18 23.48
CA ALA A 276 33.64 -7.35 24.69
C ALA A 276 33.46 -6.21 25.70
N GLU A 277 33.27 -5.00 25.18
CA GLU A 277 33.08 -3.75 25.92
C GLU A 277 31.93 -2.97 25.28
N LEU A 278 31.09 -2.37 26.12
CA LEU A 278 30.02 -1.48 25.68
C LEU A 278 29.86 -0.35 26.68
N ALA A 279 29.95 0.89 26.21
CA ALA A 279 29.61 2.07 27.00
C ALA A 279 28.16 2.47 26.71
N LEU A 280 27.30 2.34 27.71
CA LEU A 280 25.92 2.85 27.62
C LEU A 280 25.91 4.37 27.88
N PRO A 281 25.29 5.18 27.00
CA PRO A 281 25.17 6.62 27.20
C PRO A 281 24.39 6.96 28.48
N SER A 282 24.74 8.06 29.15
CA SER A 282 24.07 8.50 30.37
C SER A 282 22.59 8.88 30.16
N GLY A 283 22.20 9.18 28.92
CA GLY A 283 20.84 9.52 28.52
C GLY A 283 19.90 8.32 28.39
N VAL A 284 20.39 7.08 28.48
CA VAL A 284 19.54 5.89 28.37
C VAL A 284 18.64 5.77 29.59
N THR A 285 17.33 5.68 29.34
CA THR A 285 16.27 5.59 30.35
C THR A 285 15.49 4.27 30.30
N LYS A 286 15.64 3.50 29.22
CA LYS A 286 14.99 2.19 29.04
C LYS A 286 15.93 1.18 28.39
N ILE A 287 15.91 -0.04 28.92
CA ILE A 287 16.58 -1.23 28.36
C ILE A 287 15.53 -2.36 28.33
N GLY A 288 15.33 -2.98 27.17
CA GLY A 288 14.35 -4.04 26.95
C GLY A 288 14.70 -5.39 27.61
N GLU A 289 13.73 -6.29 27.62
CA GLU A 289 13.96 -7.70 27.99
C GLU A 289 14.95 -8.33 27.01
N TYR A 290 15.79 -9.23 27.51
CA TYR A 290 16.81 -9.92 26.70
C TYR A 290 17.78 -9.00 25.91
N ALA A 291 17.81 -7.68 26.16
CA ALA A 291 18.52 -6.72 25.30
C ALA A 291 20.00 -7.05 25.05
N PHE A 292 20.68 -7.69 26.01
CA PHE A 292 22.06 -8.16 25.92
C PHE A 292 22.19 -9.66 26.16
N ALA A 293 21.10 -10.43 26.03
CA ALA A 293 21.13 -11.87 26.24
C ALA A 293 22.10 -12.53 25.23
N GLY A 294 22.98 -13.42 25.67
CA GLY A 294 23.94 -14.08 24.78
C GLY A 294 25.14 -13.22 24.36
N CYS A 295 25.29 -12.00 24.89
CA CYS A 295 26.52 -11.19 24.77
C CYS A 295 27.69 -11.80 25.57
N SER A 296 28.06 -13.02 25.21
CA SER A 296 29.05 -13.85 25.90
C SER A 296 30.48 -13.30 25.84
N GLY A 297 30.74 -12.26 25.03
CA GLY A 297 31.97 -11.50 25.02
C GLY A 297 32.08 -10.47 26.14
N LEU A 298 30.95 -9.96 26.64
CA LEU A 298 30.88 -8.78 27.50
C LEU A 298 31.47 -9.07 28.87
N THR A 299 32.43 -8.24 29.31
CA THR A 299 33.20 -8.48 30.54
C THR A 299 32.78 -7.60 31.71
N GLU A 300 32.51 -6.33 31.43
CA GLU A 300 32.02 -5.33 32.37
C GLU A 300 30.98 -4.43 31.67
N LEU A 301 30.00 -3.96 32.44
CA LEU A 301 29.02 -2.99 31.97
C LEU A 301 28.65 -2.02 33.10
N THR A 302 28.45 -0.75 32.75
CA THR A 302 27.89 0.26 33.64
C THR A 302 26.48 0.62 33.18
N VAL A 303 25.51 0.41 34.06
CA VAL A 303 24.11 0.75 33.84
C VAL A 303 23.92 2.27 34.08
N PRO A 304 23.30 3.01 33.13
CA PRO A 304 23.09 4.46 33.25
C PRO A 304 22.17 4.85 34.41
N SER A 305 22.34 6.07 34.93
CA SER A 305 21.58 6.57 36.10
C SER A 305 20.08 6.72 35.88
N GLY A 306 19.63 6.78 34.62
CA GLY A 306 18.21 6.82 34.26
C GLY A 306 17.48 5.49 34.47
N ILE A 307 18.21 4.39 34.67
CA ILE A 307 17.63 3.05 34.82
C ILE A 307 17.35 2.74 36.30
N THR A 308 16.08 2.45 36.60
CA THR A 308 15.61 2.07 37.94
C THR A 308 15.39 0.56 38.08
N GLU A 309 15.24 -0.16 36.97
CA GLU A 309 15.02 -1.60 36.91
C GLU A 309 15.75 -2.22 35.71
N ILE A 310 16.33 -3.41 35.89
CA ILE A 310 16.82 -4.26 34.80
C ILE A 310 15.77 -5.33 34.53
N LYS A 311 15.28 -5.42 33.29
CA LYS A 311 14.19 -6.31 32.91
C LYS A 311 14.59 -7.79 32.82
N ASP A 312 13.60 -8.66 32.63
CA ASP A 312 13.75 -10.11 32.55
C ASP A 312 14.82 -10.51 31.51
N TYR A 313 15.69 -11.44 31.90
CA TYR A 313 16.75 -12.02 31.08
C TYR A 313 17.72 -11.03 30.38
N THR A 314 17.75 -9.73 30.75
CA THR A 314 18.54 -8.70 30.04
C THR A 314 20.01 -9.09 29.81
N PHE A 315 20.65 -9.80 30.75
CA PHE A 315 22.04 -10.27 30.63
C PHE A 315 22.16 -11.80 30.62
N ALA A 316 21.09 -12.53 30.32
CA ALA A 316 21.12 -13.99 30.32
C ALA A 316 22.21 -14.50 29.36
N TRP A 317 22.94 -15.55 29.73
CA TRP A 317 24.02 -16.15 28.95
C TRP A 317 25.21 -15.23 28.63
N CYS A 318 25.37 -14.11 29.34
CA CYS A 318 26.60 -13.29 29.34
C CYS A 318 27.73 -13.97 30.13
N THR A 319 28.24 -15.08 29.58
CA THR A 319 29.17 -15.98 30.28
C THR A 319 30.50 -15.36 30.73
N LYS A 320 30.94 -14.23 30.14
CA LYS A 320 32.16 -13.51 30.54
C LYS A 320 31.92 -12.29 31.42
N LEU A 321 30.67 -11.95 31.72
CA LEU A 321 30.35 -10.79 32.54
C LEU A 321 30.78 -11.06 33.98
N THR A 322 31.75 -10.29 34.48
CA THR A 322 32.30 -10.44 35.83
C THR A 322 31.96 -9.25 36.73
N ARG A 323 31.61 -8.12 36.15
CA ARG A 323 31.30 -6.89 36.87
C ARG A 323 30.13 -6.16 36.23
N LEU A 324 29.11 -5.86 37.02
CA LEU A 324 28.02 -4.97 36.64
C LEU A 324 27.98 -3.79 37.62
N ASN A 325 28.14 -2.57 37.12
CA ASN A 325 28.00 -1.36 37.93
C ASN A 325 26.56 -0.82 37.74
N VAL A 326 25.80 -0.71 38.82
CA VAL A 326 24.44 -0.15 38.84
C VAL A 326 24.44 1.24 39.49
N PRO A 327 23.54 2.16 39.10
CA PRO A 327 23.47 3.48 39.72
C PRO A 327 22.89 3.40 41.14
N ASP A 328 23.08 4.45 41.94
CA ASP A 328 22.50 4.55 43.29
C ASP A 328 20.96 4.60 43.27
N THR A 329 20.39 5.04 42.14
CA THR A 329 18.95 5.10 41.87
C THR A 329 18.34 3.73 41.53
N PHE A 330 19.14 2.67 41.44
CA PHE A 330 18.68 1.34 41.05
C PHE A 330 17.82 0.67 42.14
N ILE A 331 16.66 0.12 41.75
CA ILE A 331 15.61 -0.32 42.68
C ILE A 331 15.31 -1.83 42.53
N ALA A 332 15.32 -2.41 41.32
CA ALA A 332 14.81 -3.77 41.10
C ALA A 332 15.47 -4.56 39.94
N TYR A 333 15.44 -5.89 40.04
CA TYR A 333 15.79 -6.83 38.98
C TYR A 333 14.55 -7.63 38.56
N GLY A 334 14.44 -7.89 37.25
CA GLY A 334 13.54 -8.88 36.69
C GLY A 334 13.98 -10.32 36.95
N LYS A 335 13.23 -11.28 36.40
CA LYS A 335 13.52 -12.71 36.51
C LYS A 335 14.72 -13.09 35.66
N ASN A 336 15.56 -13.98 36.20
CA ASN A 336 16.62 -14.64 35.44
C ASN A 336 17.58 -13.70 34.68
N VAL A 337 17.73 -12.45 35.15
CA VAL A 337 18.59 -11.41 34.56
C VAL A 337 20.00 -11.95 34.26
N PHE A 338 20.52 -12.81 35.14
CA PHE A 338 21.87 -13.38 35.05
C PHE A 338 21.88 -14.90 34.81
N CYS A 339 20.79 -15.47 34.29
CA CYS A 339 20.72 -16.91 34.00
C CYS A 339 21.83 -17.30 33.01
N GLY A 340 22.74 -18.20 33.38
CA GLY A 340 23.87 -18.60 32.53
C GLY A 340 25.05 -17.63 32.49
N CYS A 341 25.09 -16.61 33.37
CA CYS A 341 26.26 -15.75 33.58
C CYS A 341 27.37 -16.42 34.39
N ASN A 342 28.52 -15.77 34.43
CA ASN A 342 29.65 -16.19 35.26
C ASN A 342 29.29 -16.19 36.76
N ASP A 343 29.66 -17.25 37.49
CA ASP A 343 29.43 -17.34 38.94
C ASP A 343 30.25 -16.33 39.75
N ALA A 344 31.31 -15.79 39.17
CA ALA A 344 32.12 -14.73 39.75
C ALA A 344 31.54 -13.32 39.50
N LEU A 345 30.36 -13.20 38.87
CA LEU A 345 29.71 -11.92 38.62
C LEU A 345 29.43 -11.17 39.93
N GLY A 346 30.09 -10.03 40.09
CA GLY A 346 29.80 -9.06 41.15
C GLY A 346 28.94 -7.91 40.63
N VAL A 347 27.91 -7.54 41.39
CA VAL A 347 27.12 -6.32 41.18
C VAL A 347 27.60 -5.24 42.14
N TYR A 348 27.89 -4.03 41.66
CA TYR A 348 28.44 -2.93 42.45
C TYR A 348 27.58 -1.68 42.27
N ARG A 349 27.34 -0.93 43.36
CA ARG A 349 26.84 0.45 43.22
C ARG A 349 27.95 1.35 42.71
N SER A 350 27.59 2.33 41.89
CA SER A 350 28.53 3.30 41.35
C SER A 350 29.39 3.94 42.46
N GLY A 351 30.72 3.84 42.36
CA GLY A 351 31.65 4.37 43.36
C GLY A 351 31.91 3.48 44.58
N HIS A 352 31.28 2.29 44.67
CA HIS A 352 31.51 1.34 45.77
C HIS A 352 32.42 0.17 45.37
N SER A 353 33.37 -0.20 46.24
CA SER A 353 34.33 -1.29 46.01
C SER A 353 33.82 -2.66 46.48
N GLU A 354 32.73 -2.70 47.23
CA GLU A 354 32.12 -3.93 47.76
C GLU A 354 30.95 -4.35 46.88
N ALA A 355 30.91 -5.63 46.50
CA ALA A 355 29.81 -6.18 45.73
C ALA A 355 28.55 -6.30 46.60
N ILE A 356 27.40 -5.88 46.08
CA ILE A 356 26.10 -6.26 46.60
C ILE A 356 25.97 -7.76 46.30
N THR A 357 26.23 -8.60 47.31
CA THR A 357 26.15 -10.06 47.12
C THR A 357 24.77 -10.45 46.56
N PRO A 358 24.69 -11.37 45.58
CA PRO A 358 23.41 -11.88 45.10
C PRO A 358 22.56 -12.53 46.22
N GLY A 359 23.19 -12.96 47.31
CA GLY A 359 22.52 -13.48 48.53
C GLY A 359 22.04 -12.42 49.53
N GLY A 360 22.49 -11.17 49.41
CA GLY A 360 21.92 -10.02 50.10
C GLY A 360 20.65 -9.48 49.43
N LEU A 361 20.26 -10.05 48.28
CA LEU A 361 19.01 -9.78 47.55
C LEU A 361 17.88 -10.74 47.95
N SER A 362 17.97 -11.39 49.12
CA SER A 362 16.92 -12.28 49.62
C SER A 362 15.61 -11.56 50.00
N ASP A 363 15.58 -10.23 49.93
CA ASP A 363 14.37 -9.41 50.09
C ASP A 363 13.66 -9.07 48.76
N LEU A 364 14.18 -9.50 47.59
CA LEU A 364 13.54 -9.28 46.28
C LEU A 364 13.51 -10.59 45.48
N ALA A 365 12.31 -11.08 45.18
CA ALA A 365 12.09 -12.35 44.48
C ALA A 365 12.72 -12.36 43.07
N GLY A 366 13.53 -13.38 42.73
CA GLY A 366 13.81 -13.70 41.31
C GLY A 366 15.22 -14.17 40.93
N ALA A 367 16.23 -14.10 41.81
CA ALA A 367 17.59 -14.49 41.45
C ALA A 367 17.89 -15.98 41.73
N GLU A 368 17.50 -16.89 40.81
CA GLU A 368 18.09 -18.25 40.80
C GLU A 368 19.44 -18.22 40.05
N SER A 369 20.53 -18.32 40.83
CA SER A 369 21.84 -18.69 40.29
C SER A 369 21.94 -20.21 40.23
N SER A 370 22.23 -20.79 39.06
CA SER A 370 22.59 -22.20 38.98
C SER A 370 23.80 -22.44 38.09
N ASN A 371 24.94 -22.60 38.75
CA ASN A 371 26.07 -23.32 38.24
C ASN A 371 25.84 -24.83 38.33
N LYS A 372 25.89 -25.53 37.19
CA LYS A 372 26.53 -26.87 37.01
C LYS A 372 26.22 -27.39 35.60
N GLY A 373 27.26 -27.46 34.77
CA GLY A 373 27.17 -28.01 33.42
C GLY A 373 26.78 -29.49 33.38
N THR A 374 25.89 -29.86 32.45
CA THR A 374 26.19 -30.63 31.23
C THR A 374 24.88 -30.97 30.51
N GLN A 375 24.88 -30.71 29.19
CA GLN A 375 24.04 -31.27 28.12
C GLN A 375 22.59 -31.69 28.43
N ASN A 376 21.66 -30.94 27.82
CA ASN A 376 20.40 -31.37 27.21
C ASN A 376 19.95 -32.81 27.53
N TYR A 377 18.94 -32.95 28.38
CA TYR A 377 17.63 -33.54 28.04
C TYR A 377 16.64 -33.19 29.17
N ASN A 378 15.39 -32.95 28.79
CA ASN A 378 14.25 -32.56 29.61
C ASN A 378 14.05 -33.34 30.94
N THR A 379 13.23 -32.72 31.80
CA THR A 379 12.35 -33.31 32.85
C THR A 379 12.87 -33.60 34.28
N TYR A 380 12.30 -32.85 35.24
CA TYR A 380 11.99 -33.13 36.66
C TYR A 380 13.10 -33.32 37.73
N GLY A 381 13.05 -32.47 38.77
CA GLY A 381 12.95 -32.97 40.16
C GLY A 381 13.83 -32.31 41.24
N ARG A 382 13.33 -31.25 41.90
CA ARG A 382 13.61 -30.99 43.32
C ARG A 382 12.29 -30.76 44.04
N VAL A 383 11.85 -31.76 44.81
CA VAL A 383 10.62 -31.69 45.62
C VAL A 383 10.94 -30.88 46.88
N VAL A 384 10.47 -29.64 46.94
CA VAL A 384 10.17 -28.95 48.19
C VAL A 384 8.69 -29.19 48.44
N THR A 385 8.32 -29.79 49.56
CA THR A 385 6.91 -29.84 49.95
C THR A 385 6.70 -28.86 51.09
N SER A 386 6.00 -27.77 50.79
CA SER A 386 5.39 -26.90 51.79
C SER A 386 3.94 -27.34 51.96
N TYR A 387 3.47 -27.38 53.21
CA TYR A 387 2.07 -27.63 53.54
C TYR A 387 1.51 -26.42 54.27
N LEU A 388 0.22 -26.16 54.05
CA LEU A 388 -0.55 -25.22 54.84
C LEU A 388 -1.48 -26.03 55.76
N GLU A 389 -1.38 -25.79 57.06
CA GLU A 389 -2.28 -26.39 58.06
C GLU A 389 -3.23 -25.31 58.58
N GLU A 390 -4.53 -25.59 58.52
CA GLU A 390 -5.58 -24.69 58.98
C GLU A 390 -5.72 -24.84 60.50
N ASN A 391 -5.52 -23.75 61.23
CA ASN A 391 -5.87 -23.69 62.63
C ASN A 391 -7.39 -23.63 62.74
N GLY A 392 -7.95 -24.17 63.84
CA GLY A 392 -9.40 -24.16 64.10
C GLY A 392 -10.04 -22.77 64.25
N ASP A 393 -9.31 -21.68 63.99
CA ASP A 393 -9.78 -20.29 63.93
C ASP A 393 -9.82 -19.72 62.49
N GLY A 394 -9.47 -20.50 61.48
CA GLY A 394 -9.48 -20.11 60.07
C GLY A 394 -8.19 -19.44 59.57
N THR A 395 -7.10 -19.45 60.35
CA THR A 395 -5.77 -18.99 59.88
C THR A 395 -4.89 -20.15 59.42
N MET A 396 -4.01 -19.91 58.42
CA MET A 396 -3.16 -20.95 57.81
C MET A 396 -1.69 -20.77 58.19
N ASN A 397 -1.06 -21.82 58.73
CA ASN A 397 0.39 -21.83 58.98
C ASN A 397 1.16 -22.60 57.90
N ARG A 398 2.29 -22.06 57.45
CA ARG A 398 3.21 -22.70 56.50
C ARG A 398 4.27 -23.50 57.25
N ILE A 399 4.32 -24.82 57.03
CA ILE A 399 5.38 -25.69 57.55
C ILE A 399 6.19 -26.26 56.38
N GLU A 400 7.52 -26.15 56.47
CA GLU A 400 8.46 -26.66 55.46
C GLU A 400 9.23 -27.86 55.98
N TYR A 401 9.25 -28.95 55.21
CA TYR A 401 10.15 -30.08 55.45
C TYR A 401 11.27 -30.10 54.42
N VAL A 402 12.52 -29.98 54.90
CA VAL A 402 13.73 -30.06 54.07
C VAL A 402 14.44 -31.37 54.35
N GLY A 403 14.38 -32.32 53.41
CA GLY A 403 15.23 -33.52 53.45
C GLY A 403 16.66 -33.16 53.06
N LYS A 404 17.58 -33.08 54.01
CA LYS A 404 19.03 -33.00 53.73
C LYS A 404 19.50 -34.32 53.10
N ARG A 405 20.19 -34.24 51.96
CA ARG A 405 21.06 -35.31 51.48
C ARG A 405 22.36 -35.21 52.29
N SER A 406 22.58 -36.11 53.25
CA SER A 406 23.93 -36.38 53.75
C SER A 406 24.65 -37.33 52.79
N ASP A 407 25.98 -37.31 52.79
CA ASP A 407 26.89 -37.73 51.72
C ASP A 407 26.81 -39.19 51.20
N ASP A 408 25.87 -40.02 51.65
CA ASP A 408 25.78 -41.44 51.27
C ASP A 408 24.35 -41.88 50.87
N GLY A 409 24.08 -42.01 49.55
CA GLY A 409 23.06 -42.93 49.01
C GLY A 409 21.86 -42.33 48.23
N ILE A 410 21.40 -43.07 47.22
CA ILE A 410 20.22 -42.78 46.38
C ILE A 410 18.99 -43.47 46.98
N ALA A 411 17.88 -42.74 47.15
CA ALA A 411 16.57 -43.32 47.43
C ALA A 411 15.79 -43.47 46.12
N ALA A 412 15.33 -44.67 45.79
CA ALA A 412 14.45 -44.92 44.65
C ALA A 412 13.08 -45.40 45.18
N GLY A 413 12.04 -44.60 44.97
CA GLY A 413 10.66 -45.01 45.25
C GLY A 413 10.07 -45.73 44.03
N ARG A 414 9.58 -46.96 44.19
CA ARG A 414 8.69 -47.59 43.21
C ARG A 414 7.25 -47.47 43.70
N HIS A 415 6.42 -46.79 42.94
CA HIS A 415 4.97 -46.81 43.13
C HIS A 415 4.44 -48.17 42.70
N ASN A 416 3.82 -48.91 43.62
CA ASN A 416 3.20 -50.19 43.30
C ASN A 416 1.73 -49.95 42.95
N LYS A 417 1.29 -50.37 41.76
CA LYS A 417 0.03 -49.93 41.13
C LYS A 417 -1.24 -50.54 41.76
N ILE A 418 -1.15 -51.21 42.92
CA ILE A 418 -2.24 -52.04 43.48
C ILE A 418 -2.38 -51.91 45.02
N GLY A 419 -2.13 -50.74 45.61
CA GLY A 419 -2.49 -50.51 47.02
C GLY A 419 -2.12 -49.12 47.57
N ASN A 420 -2.87 -48.65 48.57
CA ASN A 420 -2.82 -47.31 49.19
C ASN A 420 -1.54 -47.03 50.02
N TYR A 421 -0.39 -47.55 49.62
CA TYR A 421 0.89 -47.34 50.32
C TYR A 421 2.04 -47.14 49.33
N VAL A 422 2.96 -46.23 49.65
CA VAL A 422 4.25 -46.11 48.95
C VAL A 422 5.32 -46.84 49.76
N THR A 423 6.15 -47.65 49.09
CA THR A 423 7.26 -48.35 49.75
C THR A 423 8.56 -47.64 49.41
N ALA A 424 9.28 -47.17 50.43
CA ALA A 424 10.60 -46.57 50.29
C ALA A 424 11.66 -47.62 50.63
N GLU A 425 12.64 -47.81 49.74
CA GLU A 425 13.74 -48.75 49.93
C GLU A 425 15.07 -47.99 50.06
N ARG A 426 15.88 -48.38 51.05
CA ARG A 426 17.26 -47.88 51.21
C ARG A 426 18.21 -48.89 50.60
N CYS A 427 19.00 -48.49 49.62
CA CYS A 427 19.93 -49.39 48.92
C CYS A 427 21.40 -48.99 49.16
N SER A 428 22.29 -49.99 49.17
CA SER A 428 23.73 -49.79 49.12
C SER A 428 24.18 -49.33 47.72
N ARG A 429 25.41 -48.81 47.63
CA ARG A 429 25.98 -48.23 46.40
C ARG A 429 26.12 -49.22 45.24
N ASP A 430 26.15 -50.51 45.54
CA ASP A 430 26.18 -51.65 44.60
C ASP A 430 24.78 -52.24 44.30
N GLY A 431 23.70 -51.58 44.75
CA GLY A 431 22.33 -51.93 44.38
C GLY A 431 21.65 -52.98 45.25
N ARG A 432 22.20 -53.35 46.42
CA ARG A 432 21.54 -54.26 47.37
C ARG A 432 20.60 -53.48 48.30
N VAL A 433 19.40 -53.98 48.49
CA VAL A 433 18.40 -53.35 49.38
C VAL A 433 18.79 -53.63 50.85
N LEU A 434 19.01 -52.57 51.61
CA LEU A 434 19.40 -52.59 53.02
C LEU A 434 18.20 -52.51 53.97
N ASP A 435 17.15 -51.76 53.63
CA ASP A 435 15.93 -51.63 54.45
C ASP A 435 14.70 -51.22 53.61
N ARG A 436 13.47 -51.56 54.05
CA ARG A 436 12.19 -51.23 53.39
C ARG A 436 11.15 -50.70 54.39
N LYS A 437 10.57 -49.53 54.11
CA LYS A 437 9.49 -48.92 54.90
C LYS A 437 8.21 -48.70 54.07
N LYS A 438 7.06 -49.13 54.59
CA LYS A 438 5.73 -48.89 53.99
C LYS A 438 5.08 -47.66 54.59
N ILE A 439 4.55 -46.76 53.75
CA ILE A 439 3.93 -45.50 54.16
C ILE A 439 2.47 -45.47 53.67
N PRO A 440 1.45 -45.30 54.54
CA PRO A 440 0.05 -45.17 54.15
C PRO A 440 -0.23 -43.86 53.40
N VAL A 441 -1.05 -43.92 52.36
CA VAL A 441 -1.58 -42.76 51.63
C VAL A 441 -3.04 -42.59 52.03
N GLU A 442 -3.32 -41.69 52.97
CA GLU A 442 -4.67 -41.21 53.24
C GLU A 442 -4.89 -39.86 52.53
N LEU A 443 -5.96 -39.83 51.71
CA LEU A 443 -6.55 -38.70 50.98
C LEU A 443 -5.85 -38.22 49.70
N PRO A 444 -6.61 -37.99 48.61
CA PRO A 444 -6.05 -37.63 47.32
C PRO A 444 -5.60 -36.17 47.29
N LEU A 445 -4.34 -36.03 46.90
CA LEU A 445 -3.61 -34.79 46.62
C LEU A 445 -4.24 -34.01 45.45
N PHE A 446 -3.95 -32.70 45.45
CA PHE A 446 -4.31 -31.66 44.47
C PHE A 446 -5.67 -30.97 44.71
N GLY A 447 -5.62 -29.68 45.07
CA GLY A 447 -6.78 -28.85 45.35
C GLY A 447 -7.71 -28.74 44.15
N GLY A 448 -8.85 -29.41 44.23
CA GLY A 448 -10.05 -29.07 43.45
C GLY A 448 -10.88 -28.05 44.21
N PHE A 449 -11.55 -27.15 43.51
CA PHE A 449 -12.51 -26.22 44.11
C PHE A 449 -13.73 -27.01 44.59
N TYR A 450 -13.86 -27.23 45.90
CA TYR A 450 -15.08 -27.80 46.48
C TYR A 450 -16.12 -26.69 46.61
N ALA A 451 -17.09 -26.65 45.70
CA ALA A 451 -18.30 -25.86 45.86
C ALA A 451 -19.22 -26.60 46.84
N GLY A 452 -19.21 -26.20 48.11
CA GLY A 452 -20.36 -26.45 48.98
C GLY A 452 -21.55 -25.58 48.56
N GLU A 453 -22.77 -25.93 48.97
CA GLU A 453 -24.05 -25.30 48.59
C GLU A 453 -24.20 -23.79 48.95
N ASP A 454 -23.15 -23.17 49.53
CA ASP A 454 -23.21 -21.87 50.21
C ASP A 454 -22.46 -20.71 49.52
N TYR A 455 -21.81 -20.91 48.36
CA TYR A 455 -20.92 -19.90 47.75
C TYR A 455 -21.05 -19.75 46.21
N ASN A 456 -20.82 -18.54 45.71
CA ASN A 456 -20.66 -18.20 44.28
C ASN A 456 -19.18 -17.92 43.96
N PHE A 457 -18.72 -18.23 42.74
CA PHE A 457 -17.34 -17.98 42.30
C PHE A 457 -17.33 -17.17 40.99
N LEU A 458 -16.57 -16.08 40.94
CA LEU A 458 -16.35 -15.25 39.76
C LEU A 458 -14.95 -15.49 39.22
N VAL A 459 -14.80 -15.83 37.93
CA VAL A 459 -13.51 -16.11 37.30
C VAL A 459 -13.27 -15.10 36.19
N PHE A 460 -12.22 -14.29 36.31
CA PHE A 460 -11.87 -13.31 35.27
C PHE A 460 -10.41 -13.46 34.86
N GLY A 461 -10.19 -13.53 33.55
CA GLY A 461 -8.86 -13.39 32.94
C GLY A 461 -8.47 -11.92 32.95
N GLN A 462 -7.33 -11.59 33.53
CA GLN A 462 -6.66 -10.33 33.25
C GLN A 462 -5.53 -10.60 32.25
N PRO A 463 -5.43 -9.84 31.15
CA PRO A 463 -4.15 -9.68 30.48
C PRO A 463 -3.17 -9.10 31.50
N ASN A 464 -2.09 -9.80 31.77
CA ASN A 464 -1.00 -9.25 32.56
C ASN A 464 -0.31 -8.17 31.70
N PRO A 465 -0.28 -6.89 32.09
CA PRO A 465 0.31 -5.85 31.27
C PRO A 465 1.84 -5.97 31.11
N ASP A 466 2.46 -6.87 31.89
CA ASP A 466 3.91 -6.94 32.09
C ASP A 466 4.56 -8.27 31.64
N GLU A 467 3.91 -9.16 30.87
CA GLU A 467 4.55 -10.38 30.31
C GLU A 467 3.98 -10.79 28.92
N ASP A 468 4.86 -11.29 28.04
CA ASP A 468 4.65 -11.82 26.69
C ASP A 468 3.55 -12.92 26.54
N ASP A 469 3.04 -13.03 25.30
CA ASP A 469 1.74 -13.45 24.78
C ASP A 469 1.28 -14.92 24.99
N SER A 470 1.48 -15.54 26.16
CA SER A 470 1.08 -16.97 26.34
C SER A 470 0.42 -17.41 27.65
N VAL A 471 0.17 -16.54 28.63
CA VAL A 471 -0.53 -16.96 29.86
C VAL A 471 -1.52 -15.90 30.34
N GLU A 472 -2.82 -16.11 30.08
CA GLU A 472 -3.88 -15.37 30.78
C GLU A 472 -3.83 -15.71 32.29
N VAL A 473 -3.68 -14.69 33.13
CA VAL A 473 -3.76 -14.88 34.58
C VAL A 473 -5.24 -14.90 34.98
N MET A 474 -5.76 -16.08 35.31
CA MET A 474 -7.11 -16.22 35.85
C MET A 474 -7.14 -15.83 37.33
N ARG A 475 -7.96 -14.85 37.68
CA ARG A 475 -8.33 -14.54 39.07
C ARG A 475 -9.68 -15.17 39.38
N VAL A 476 -9.75 -15.89 40.51
CA VAL A 476 -11.00 -16.45 41.05
C VAL A 476 -11.35 -15.70 42.33
N VAL A 477 -12.54 -15.09 42.38
CA VAL A 477 -13.07 -14.39 43.56
C VAL A 477 -14.26 -15.14 44.12
N LYS A 478 -14.24 -15.39 45.44
CA LYS A 478 -15.29 -16.09 46.17
C LYS A 478 -16.30 -15.08 46.74
N TYR A 479 -17.58 -15.35 46.53
CA TYR A 479 -18.71 -14.56 47.02
C TYR A 479 -19.65 -15.42 47.88
N THR A 480 -20.42 -14.77 48.76
CA THR A 480 -21.58 -15.41 49.40
C THR A 480 -22.71 -15.61 48.37
N LYS A 481 -23.72 -16.42 48.72
CA LYS A 481 -24.92 -16.64 47.87
C LYS A 481 -25.66 -15.35 47.50
N ASP A 482 -25.55 -14.32 48.35
CA ASP A 482 -26.14 -12.98 48.16
C ASP A 482 -25.15 -11.97 47.54
N TRP A 483 -24.07 -12.45 46.89
CA TRP A 483 -23.06 -11.63 46.20
C TRP A 483 -22.30 -10.63 47.08
N GLN A 484 -22.20 -10.86 48.39
CA GLN A 484 -21.27 -10.10 49.22
C GLN A 484 -19.85 -10.62 49.03
N ARG A 485 -18.94 -9.70 48.70
CA ARG A 485 -17.52 -9.98 48.48
C ARG A 485 -16.86 -10.37 49.81
N LEU A 486 -16.18 -11.51 49.82
CA LEU A 486 -15.35 -11.92 50.95
C LEU A 486 -13.93 -11.37 50.71
N ASP A 487 -13.39 -10.61 51.66
CA ASP A 487 -12.13 -9.88 51.47
C ASP A 487 -10.93 -10.82 51.24
N SER A 488 -10.16 -10.44 50.22
CA SER A 488 -8.93 -11.00 49.65
C SER A 488 -8.30 -12.23 50.32
N VAL A 489 -8.47 -13.40 49.69
CA VAL A 489 -7.39 -14.38 49.52
C VAL A 489 -6.99 -14.35 48.05
N GLY A 490 -6.16 -13.38 47.67
CA GLY A 490 -5.62 -13.30 46.32
C GLY A 490 -4.63 -14.43 46.10
N LEU A 491 -5.06 -15.53 45.47
CA LEU A 491 -4.14 -16.47 44.85
C LEU A 491 -3.53 -15.80 43.62
N TYR A 492 -2.42 -15.09 43.82
CA TYR A 492 -1.61 -14.60 42.71
C TYR A 492 -0.71 -15.73 42.22
N GLY A 493 -0.78 -16.07 40.93
CA GLY A 493 0.21 -16.95 40.27
C GLY A 493 -0.23 -18.35 39.85
N ILE A 494 -1.51 -18.60 39.54
CA ILE A 494 -1.89 -19.86 38.89
C ILE A 494 -1.75 -19.71 37.36
N LYS A 495 -0.65 -20.23 36.80
CA LYS A 495 -0.34 -20.16 35.35
C LYS A 495 -1.05 -21.25 34.50
N SER A 496 -1.80 -22.18 35.10
CA SER A 496 -2.76 -23.04 34.37
C SER A 496 -3.78 -23.69 35.31
N ILE A 497 -5.01 -23.86 34.83
CA ILE A 497 -5.95 -24.84 35.40
C ILE A 497 -5.74 -26.17 34.66
N GLY A 498 -5.11 -27.13 35.32
CA GLY A 498 -5.01 -28.49 34.80
C GLY A 498 -6.38 -29.17 34.67
N GLN A 499 -6.47 -30.19 33.82
CA GLN A 499 -7.64 -31.01 33.45
C GLN A 499 -8.49 -31.58 34.62
N MET A 500 -8.07 -31.36 35.87
CA MET A 500 -8.66 -31.89 37.11
C MET A 500 -9.24 -30.81 38.06
N ALA A 501 -9.03 -29.51 37.84
CA ALA A 501 -9.44 -28.49 38.83
C ALA A 501 -10.96 -28.40 39.05
N PHE A 502 -11.74 -28.90 38.09
CA PHE A 502 -13.20 -28.97 38.12
C PHE A 502 -13.75 -30.41 38.04
N TYR A 503 -12.92 -31.44 38.31
CA TYR A 503 -13.29 -32.86 38.14
C TYR A 503 -14.43 -33.36 39.06
N LYS A 504 -14.98 -32.48 39.91
CA LYS A 504 -16.17 -32.72 40.74
C LYS A 504 -17.10 -31.50 40.87
N THR A 505 -17.06 -30.54 39.95
CA THR A 505 -18.05 -29.46 39.98
C THR A 505 -19.44 -30.04 39.72
N ASP A 506 -20.40 -29.67 40.56
CA ASP A 506 -21.81 -30.03 40.44
C ASP A 506 -22.35 -29.69 39.03
N GLU A 507 -23.35 -30.43 38.55
CA GLU A 507 -24.02 -30.23 37.26
C GLU A 507 -24.63 -28.81 37.13
N ASN A 508 -24.73 -28.08 38.25
CA ASN A 508 -25.22 -26.72 38.36
C ASN A 508 -24.13 -25.64 38.40
N PHE A 509 -22.86 -25.97 38.12
CA PHE A 509 -21.77 -24.99 38.13
C PHE A 509 -21.90 -23.99 36.98
N VAL A 510 -22.04 -22.71 37.33
CA VAL A 510 -22.14 -21.58 36.39
C VAL A 510 -20.86 -20.75 36.42
N MET A 511 -20.23 -20.58 35.26
CA MET A 511 -19.03 -19.76 35.06
C MET A 511 -19.42 -18.36 34.57
N TYR A 512 -19.04 -17.33 35.32
CA TYR A 512 -19.29 -15.93 34.96
C TYR A 512 -18.01 -15.30 34.41
N GLY A 513 -18.05 -14.68 33.22
CA GLY A 513 -16.91 -14.03 32.57
C GLY A 513 -17.32 -13.06 31.46
N TYR A 514 -16.36 -12.35 30.85
CA TYR A 514 -16.65 -11.44 29.73
C TYR A 514 -16.95 -12.21 28.44
N GLU A 515 -17.85 -11.68 27.62
CA GLU A 515 -18.11 -12.19 26.28
C GLU A 515 -16.84 -12.12 25.42
N GLY A 516 -16.54 -13.18 24.67
CA GLY A 516 -15.33 -13.36 23.87
C GLY A 516 -14.08 -13.82 24.63
N SER A 517 -14.17 -14.06 25.94
CA SER A 517 -12.99 -14.45 26.76
C SER A 517 -12.60 -15.92 26.61
N PHE A 518 -11.36 -16.26 27.01
CA PHE A 518 -10.94 -17.65 27.17
C PHE A 518 -11.85 -18.44 28.13
N ALA A 519 -12.42 -17.78 29.15
CA ALA A 519 -13.37 -18.39 30.06
C ALA A 519 -14.65 -18.86 29.33
N GLU A 520 -15.15 -18.08 28.36
CA GLU A 520 -16.27 -18.50 27.50
C GLU A 520 -15.86 -19.70 26.62
N SER A 521 -14.70 -19.62 25.98
CA SER A 521 -14.17 -20.69 25.12
C SER A 521 -13.96 -22.00 25.90
N PHE A 522 -13.46 -21.90 27.12
CA PHE A 522 -13.29 -23.02 28.05
C PHE A 522 -14.63 -23.59 28.48
N ALA A 523 -15.58 -22.76 28.91
CA ALA A 523 -16.91 -23.21 29.31
C ALA A 523 -17.64 -23.94 28.17
N LYS A 524 -17.53 -23.43 26.93
CA LYS A 524 -18.11 -24.03 25.73
C LYS A 524 -17.48 -25.39 25.40
N ASN A 525 -16.15 -25.51 25.48
CA ASN A 525 -15.44 -26.76 25.22
C ASN A 525 -15.76 -27.86 26.24
N TRP A 526 -16.10 -27.49 27.48
CA TRP A 526 -16.33 -28.42 28.58
C TRP A 526 -17.81 -28.51 29.03
N ARG A 527 -18.74 -27.91 28.28
CA ARG A 527 -20.20 -27.92 28.55
C ARG A 527 -20.59 -27.38 29.93
N ILE A 528 -19.85 -26.38 30.41
CA ILE A 528 -20.15 -25.64 31.64
C ILE A 528 -21.11 -24.50 31.28
N THR A 529 -22.12 -24.22 32.11
CA THR A 529 -23.02 -23.09 31.89
C THR A 529 -22.25 -21.78 32.04
N PHE A 530 -22.16 -20.98 30.97
CA PHE A 530 -21.48 -19.68 30.98
C PHE A 530 -22.50 -18.54 31.06
N VAL A 531 -22.23 -17.53 31.87
CA VAL A 531 -23.03 -16.30 31.95
C VAL A 531 -22.12 -15.10 31.69
N ALA A 532 -22.38 -14.41 30.58
CA ALA A 532 -21.67 -13.19 30.21
C ALA A 532 -21.97 -12.05 31.20
N VAL A 533 -20.92 -11.35 31.65
CA VAL A 533 -21.04 -10.17 32.52
C VAL A 533 -20.61 -8.92 31.75
N PRO A 534 -21.37 -7.81 31.77
CA PRO A 534 -20.93 -6.54 31.18
C PRO A 534 -19.66 -5.99 31.86
N LEU A 535 -18.77 -5.35 31.11
CA LEU A 535 -17.56 -4.70 31.64
C LEU A 535 -17.93 -3.63 32.70
N PRO A 536 -17.27 -3.62 33.88
CA PRO A 536 -17.43 -2.53 34.84
C PRO A 536 -16.98 -1.18 34.24
N PRO A 537 -17.72 -0.07 34.47
CA PRO A 537 -17.45 1.26 33.88
C PRO A 537 -16.11 1.95 34.24
N GLU A 538 -15.22 1.28 34.95
CA GLU A 538 -14.11 1.88 35.71
C GLU A 538 -12.70 1.34 35.36
N TYR A 539 -12.56 0.49 34.33
CA TYR A 539 -11.26 0.07 33.80
C TYR A 539 -10.90 0.86 32.53
N GLU A 540 -10.19 1.96 32.74
CA GLU A 540 -9.60 2.80 31.70
C GLU A 540 -8.14 2.38 31.48
N GLN A 541 -7.78 1.94 30.26
CA GLN A 541 -6.38 1.69 29.87
C GLN A 541 -5.82 2.94 29.19
N ARG A 542 -4.53 3.22 29.35
CA ARG A 542 -3.88 4.39 28.77
C ARG A 542 -2.42 4.15 28.48
N GLY A 543 -1.87 4.90 27.52
CA GLY A 543 -0.45 4.88 27.19
C GLY A 543 -0.07 5.97 26.20
N SER A 544 1.14 5.92 25.67
CA SER A 544 1.62 6.78 24.59
C SER A 544 1.62 6.03 23.25
N CYS A 545 1.52 6.76 22.15
CA CYS A 545 1.55 6.22 20.77
C CYS A 545 2.30 7.13 19.79
N GLY A 546 3.24 7.91 20.33
CA GLY A 546 4.06 8.90 19.65
C GLY A 546 4.71 9.82 20.69
N GLU A 547 5.60 10.71 20.27
CA GLU A 547 6.34 11.61 21.17
C GLU A 547 5.41 12.50 22.02
N ASN A 548 4.30 12.95 21.41
CA ASN A 548 3.33 13.88 22.02
C ASN A 548 1.88 13.36 21.93
N LEU A 549 1.71 12.07 21.63
CA LEU A 549 0.40 11.44 21.50
C LEU A 549 0.16 10.42 22.61
N ASN A 550 -1.00 10.51 23.24
CA ASN A 550 -1.48 9.58 24.25
C ASN A 550 -2.76 8.91 23.77
N TRP A 551 -2.99 7.68 24.23
CA TRP A 551 -4.21 6.95 23.97
C TRP A 551 -4.91 6.55 25.26
N ILE A 552 -6.23 6.42 25.18
CA ILE A 552 -7.10 5.95 26.26
C ILE A 552 -8.08 4.94 25.66
N LEU A 553 -8.13 3.73 26.19
CA LEU A 553 -9.15 2.74 25.86
C LEU A 553 -10.15 2.63 27.01
N LYS A 554 -11.42 2.94 26.71
CA LYS A 554 -12.51 2.90 27.68
C LYS A 554 -13.78 2.41 27.01
N ASN A 555 -14.41 1.38 27.58
CA ASN A 555 -15.65 0.77 27.06
C ASN A 555 -15.57 0.40 25.56
N GLY A 556 -14.41 -0.10 25.11
CA GLY A 556 -14.15 -0.47 23.71
C GLY A 556 -13.91 0.71 22.76
N VAL A 557 -13.93 1.94 23.27
CA VAL A 557 -13.57 3.15 22.52
C VAL A 557 -12.10 3.49 22.77
N LEU A 558 -11.28 3.34 21.74
CA LEU A 558 -9.88 3.77 21.74
C LEU A 558 -9.79 5.23 21.28
N THR A 559 -9.37 6.12 22.17
CA THR A 559 -9.24 7.55 21.91
C THR A 559 -7.77 7.94 21.86
N ILE A 560 -7.30 8.48 20.74
CA ILE A 560 -5.96 9.02 20.54
C ILE A 560 -6.02 10.55 20.59
N ARG A 561 -5.16 11.18 21.40
CA ARG A 561 -5.12 12.63 21.67
C ARG A 561 -3.69 13.13 21.78
N GLY A 562 -3.49 14.37 21.37
CA GLY A 562 -2.19 15.04 21.43
C GLY A 562 -1.92 15.81 20.15
N ALA A 563 -0.68 16.23 19.95
CA ALA A 563 -0.26 16.91 18.73
C ALA A 563 0.89 16.14 18.05
N GLY A 564 0.79 15.90 16.75
CA GLY A 564 1.82 15.25 15.94
C GLY A 564 1.39 13.92 15.32
N GLU A 565 2.36 13.20 14.76
CA GLU A 565 2.12 11.94 14.05
C GLU A 565 2.16 10.74 15.00
N MET A 566 1.33 9.74 14.70
CA MET A 566 1.44 8.43 15.33
C MET A 566 2.73 7.74 14.86
N GLN A 567 3.34 6.98 15.76
CA GLN A 567 4.49 6.13 15.43
C GLN A 567 4.07 5.01 14.46
N ASP A 568 4.98 4.59 13.58
CA ASP A 568 4.80 3.41 12.74
C ASP A 568 5.05 2.12 13.53
N TRP A 569 4.18 1.13 13.37
CA TRP A 569 4.28 -0.16 14.05
C TRP A 569 4.52 -1.29 13.07
N GLY A 570 5.08 -2.39 13.57
CA GLY A 570 5.05 -3.69 12.88
C GLY A 570 3.73 -4.43 13.14
N TRP A 571 3.58 -5.58 12.48
CA TRP A 571 2.50 -6.50 12.78
C TRP A 571 2.50 -6.84 14.27
N ALA A 572 1.35 -6.67 14.94
CA ALA A 572 1.17 -6.91 16.37
C ALA A 572 1.87 -5.95 17.36
N SER A 573 2.45 -4.83 16.89
CA SER A 573 3.27 -3.96 17.76
C SER A 573 2.57 -2.71 18.30
N ALA A 574 1.37 -2.36 17.83
CA ALA A 574 0.65 -1.19 18.34
C ALA A 574 0.37 -1.33 19.85
N PRO A 575 0.47 -0.26 20.67
CA PRO A 575 0.35 -0.34 22.13
C PRO A 575 -0.96 -0.94 22.63
N TRP A 576 -2.01 -0.90 21.81
CA TRP A 576 -3.33 -1.44 22.11
C TRP A 576 -3.63 -2.77 21.39
N TYR A 577 -2.65 -3.39 20.73
CA TYR A 577 -2.84 -4.61 19.95
C TYR A 577 -3.37 -5.78 20.79
N THR A 578 -2.91 -5.92 22.04
CA THR A 578 -3.44 -6.92 22.99
C THR A 578 -4.93 -6.71 23.30
N TYR A 579 -5.44 -5.48 23.15
CA TYR A 579 -6.84 -5.12 23.33
C TYR A 579 -7.65 -5.05 22.02
N ARG A 580 -7.07 -5.39 20.86
CA ARG A 580 -7.72 -5.24 19.53
C ARG A 580 -9.08 -5.92 19.40
N LYS A 581 -9.33 -6.99 20.15
CA LYS A 581 -10.63 -7.68 20.20
C LYS A 581 -11.68 -6.94 21.01
N LEU A 582 -11.29 -5.99 21.86
CA LEU A 582 -12.18 -5.14 22.65
C LEU A 582 -12.50 -3.81 21.95
N ILE A 583 -11.65 -3.38 21.01
CA ILE A 583 -11.80 -2.11 20.30
C ILE A 583 -12.95 -2.24 19.31
N ASN A 584 -14.03 -1.51 19.57
CA ASN A 584 -15.19 -1.40 18.69
C ASN A 584 -15.32 -0.03 18.01
N ARG A 585 -14.61 0.98 18.54
CA ARG A 585 -14.59 2.33 17.98
C ARG A 585 -13.23 2.98 18.20
N VAL A 586 -12.75 3.71 17.19
CA VAL A 586 -11.53 4.53 17.29
C VAL A 586 -11.92 6.01 17.19
N VAL A 587 -11.29 6.86 17.99
CA VAL A 587 -11.45 8.32 17.96
C VAL A 587 -10.07 8.97 17.92
N ILE A 588 -9.71 9.54 16.78
CA ILE A 588 -8.47 10.29 16.57
C ILE A 588 -8.79 11.77 16.69
N SER A 589 -8.28 12.41 17.73
CA SER A 589 -8.66 13.77 18.10
C SER A 589 -7.86 14.84 17.35
N ASP A 590 -8.37 16.08 17.36
CA ASP A 590 -7.70 17.26 16.81
C ASP A 590 -6.25 17.38 17.32
N GLY A 591 -5.33 17.64 16.39
CA GLY A 591 -3.88 17.76 16.64
C GLY A 591 -3.08 16.57 16.15
N VAL A 592 -3.69 15.40 15.98
CA VAL A 592 -3.03 14.25 15.33
C VAL A 592 -2.88 14.53 13.83
N THR A 593 -1.66 14.40 13.30
CA THR A 593 -1.34 14.73 11.90
C THR A 593 -1.17 13.52 10.99
N GLY A 594 -1.05 12.30 11.54
CA GLY A 594 -0.89 11.08 10.74
C GLY A 594 -1.23 9.83 11.53
N ILE A 595 -1.74 8.79 10.84
CA ILE A 595 -1.97 7.45 11.39
C ILE A 595 -0.82 6.56 10.98
N GLY A 596 -0.15 5.94 11.96
CA GLY A 596 1.02 5.10 11.70
C GLY A 596 0.70 3.76 11.04
N ASN A 597 1.73 3.13 10.50
CA ASN A 597 1.66 1.81 9.89
C ASN A 597 1.16 0.76 10.90
N TYR A 598 0.29 -0.16 10.46
CA TYR A 598 -0.31 -1.23 11.27
C TYR A 598 -1.09 -0.79 12.53
N ALA A 599 -1.39 0.51 12.71
CA ALA A 599 -2.01 1.09 13.91
C ALA A 599 -3.19 0.29 14.50
N PHE A 600 -4.15 -0.05 13.64
CA PHE A 600 -5.38 -0.74 14.01
C PHE A 600 -5.49 -2.11 13.34
N SER A 601 -4.37 -2.65 12.86
CA SER A 601 -4.33 -3.95 12.20
C SER A 601 -4.91 -5.05 13.09
N GLY A 602 -5.84 -5.84 12.55
CA GLY A 602 -6.50 -6.95 13.23
C GLY A 602 -7.51 -6.56 14.31
N CYS A 603 -7.94 -5.29 14.37
CA CYS A 603 -9.07 -4.85 15.19
C CYS A 603 -10.39 -5.34 14.59
N GLU A 604 -10.62 -6.65 14.60
CA GLU A 604 -11.74 -7.31 13.91
C GLU A 604 -13.13 -6.83 14.38
N ASN A 605 -13.24 -6.35 15.62
CA ASN A 605 -14.49 -5.84 16.20
C ASN A 605 -14.71 -4.33 15.98
N LEU A 606 -13.77 -3.63 15.35
CA LEU A 606 -13.87 -2.21 15.05
C LEU A 606 -15.02 -1.97 14.07
N MET A 607 -16.04 -1.22 14.49
CA MET A 607 -17.20 -0.89 13.66
C MET A 607 -17.09 0.46 12.96
N GLY A 608 -16.33 1.39 13.55
CA GLY A 608 -16.13 2.73 12.98
C GLY A 608 -14.95 3.49 13.56
N ALA A 609 -14.42 4.43 12.78
CA ALA A 609 -13.32 5.31 13.17
C ALA A 609 -13.68 6.78 12.93
N GLU A 610 -13.58 7.61 13.98
CA GLU A 610 -13.67 9.06 13.90
C GLU A 610 -12.26 9.62 13.71
N ILE A 611 -12.02 10.29 12.58
CA ILE A 611 -10.71 10.86 12.24
C ILE A 611 -10.86 12.37 12.11
N ALA A 612 -10.05 13.13 12.84
CA ALA A 612 -10.04 14.59 12.79
C ALA A 612 -9.52 15.14 11.44
N GLU A 613 -10.01 16.31 11.03
CA GLU A 613 -9.62 17.05 9.81
C GLU A 613 -8.18 17.64 9.87
N GLY A 614 -7.36 17.21 10.83
CA GLY A 614 -5.93 17.53 10.91
C GLY A 614 -5.01 16.41 10.42
N VAL A 615 -5.56 15.23 10.14
CA VAL A 615 -4.79 14.04 9.73
C VAL A 615 -4.47 14.12 8.24
N ALA A 616 -3.18 14.15 7.90
CA ALA A 616 -2.67 14.23 6.53
C ALA A 616 -2.43 12.85 5.89
N SER A 617 -2.12 11.83 6.68
CA SER A 617 -1.76 10.50 6.15
C SER A 617 -2.38 9.34 6.91
N VAL A 618 -2.69 8.28 6.18
CA VAL A 618 -3.05 6.96 6.73
C VAL A 618 -1.98 5.95 6.32
N GLY A 619 -1.26 5.41 7.28
CA GLY A 619 -0.12 4.52 7.05
C GLY A 619 -0.46 3.18 6.39
N THR A 620 0.59 2.52 5.91
CA THR A 620 0.57 1.18 5.34
C THR A 620 -0.01 0.17 6.34
N ASN A 621 -0.95 -0.66 5.90
CA ASN A 621 -1.66 -1.65 6.72
C ASN A 621 -2.40 -1.08 7.96
N ALA A 622 -2.65 0.23 8.04
CA ALA A 622 -3.19 0.87 9.25
C ALA A 622 -4.50 0.24 9.76
N PHE A 623 -5.41 -0.19 8.88
CA PHE A 623 -6.68 -0.85 9.21
C PHE A 623 -6.76 -2.26 8.61
N LEU A 624 -5.62 -2.91 8.35
CA LEU A 624 -5.57 -4.26 7.79
C LEU A 624 -6.39 -5.26 8.62
N TYR A 625 -7.31 -6.00 7.98
CA TYR A 625 -8.21 -6.98 8.60
C TYR A 625 -9.14 -6.44 9.70
N CYS A 626 -9.55 -5.16 9.63
CA CYS A 626 -10.66 -4.62 10.42
C CYS A 626 -12.01 -5.10 9.86
N ARG A 627 -12.32 -6.39 10.07
CA ARG A 627 -13.41 -7.11 9.37
C ARG A 627 -14.81 -6.55 9.58
N ASN A 628 -15.11 -5.91 10.70
CA ASN A 628 -16.43 -5.33 10.99
C ASN A 628 -16.50 -3.81 10.74
N LEU A 629 -15.48 -3.20 10.14
CA LEU A 629 -15.44 -1.76 9.91
C LEU A 629 -16.45 -1.39 8.82
N GLU A 630 -17.60 -0.84 9.22
CA GLU A 630 -18.69 -0.45 8.31
C GLU A 630 -18.67 1.06 8.02
N ASP A 631 -18.42 1.87 9.05
CA ASP A 631 -18.44 3.33 8.99
C ASP A 631 -17.02 3.89 9.02
N MET A 632 -16.48 4.17 7.84
CA MET A 632 -15.16 4.78 7.67
C MET A 632 -15.27 6.03 6.81
N ARG A 633 -15.01 7.18 7.43
CA ARG A 633 -14.89 8.47 6.73
C ARG A 633 -13.43 8.87 6.69
N ILE A 634 -12.90 9.01 5.48
CA ILE A 634 -11.57 9.58 5.24
C ILE A 634 -11.73 11.12 5.23
N PRO A 635 -11.05 11.87 6.13
CA PRO A 635 -11.14 13.34 6.19
C PRO A 635 -10.60 14.03 4.93
N GLU A 636 -11.07 15.25 4.65
CA GLU A 636 -10.61 16.03 3.49
C GLU A 636 -9.14 16.44 3.62
N SER A 637 -8.57 16.45 4.84
CA SER A 637 -7.16 16.75 5.06
C SER A 637 -6.20 15.65 4.61
N VAL A 638 -6.67 14.43 4.35
CA VAL A 638 -5.81 13.31 4.00
C VAL A 638 -5.29 13.46 2.57
N THR A 639 -3.97 13.45 2.41
CA THR A 639 -3.26 13.50 1.14
C THR A 639 -2.72 12.14 0.69
N ASP A 640 -2.48 11.23 1.63
CA ASP A 640 -1.79 9.97 1.40
C ASP A 640 -2.48 8.79 2.09
N LEU A 641 -2.80 7.75 1.31
CA LEU A 641 -3.29 6.45 1.79
C LEU A 641 -2.23 5.38 1.49
N GLY A 642 -1.68 4.76 2.52
CA GLY A 642 -0.61 3.77 2.40
C GLY A 642 -1.06 2.44 1.78
N ALA A 643 -0.08 1.61 1.43
CA ALA A 643 -0.33 0.29 0.84
C ALA A 643 -1.14 -0.60 1.80
N SER A 644 -2.13 -1.32 1.28
CA SER A 644 -2.99 -2.22 2.05
C SER A 644 -3.68 -1.57 3.27
N ALA A 645 -3.81 -0.24 3.31
CA ALA A 645 -4.30 0.47 4.49
C ALA A 645 -5.67 -0.03 4.98
N PHE A 646 -6.57 -0.48 4.11
CA PHE A 646 -7.88 -1.05 4.43
C PHE A 646 -8.06 -2.47 3.89
N ARG A 647 -6.97 -3.19 3.60
CA ARG A 647 -7.04 -4.55 3.06
C ARG A 647 -7.80 -5.47 4.02
N GLY A 648 -8.74 -6.24 3.49
CA GLY A 648 -9.54 -7.20 4.25
C GLY A 648 -10.56 -6.58 5.22
N CYS A 649 -10.90 -5.31 5.06
CA CYS A 649 -12.02 -4.66 5.75
C CYS A 649 -13.36 -5.16 5.18
N SER A 650 -13.69 -6.42 5.46
CA SER A 650 -14.84 -7.12 4.87
C SER A 650 -16.21 -6.52 5.19
N GLY A 651 -16.32 -5.66 6.19
CA GLY A 651 -17.56 -4.97 6.59
C GLY A 651 -17.76 -3.63 5.87
N LEU A 652 -16.74 -3.11 5.19
CA LEU A 652 -16.80 -1.79 4.57
C LEU A 652 -17.79 -1.81 3.41
N ILE A 653 -18.85 -1.00 3.47
CA ILE A 653 -19.93 -1.01 2.48
C ILE A 653 -19.69 0.03 1.40
N ASN A 654 -19.31 1.25 1.78
CA ASN A 654 -19.04 2.32 0.85
C ASN A 654 -17.77 3.04 1.28
N VAL A 655 -17.02 3.55 0.31
CA VAL A 655 -15.87 4.43 0.59
C VAL A 655 -15.90 5.65 -0.31
N THR A 656 -15.62 6.81 0.29
CA THR A 656 -15.36 8.05 -0.43
C THR A 656 -13.90 8.44 -0.19
N ILE A 657 -13.12 8.52 -1.26
CA ILE A 657 -11.74 9.01 -1.25
C ILE A 657 -11.78 10.52 -1.57
N PRO A 658 -11.41 11.40 -0.63
CA PRO A 658 -11.59 12.85 -0.75
C PRO A 658 -10.68 13.52 -1.79
N GLU A 659 -10.95 14.79 -2.13
CA GLU A 659 -10.31 15.53 -3.24
C GLU A 659 -8.80 15.72 -3.06
N ASN A 660 -8.34 15.87 -1.82
CA ASN A 660 -6.94 16.14 -1.52
C ASN A 660 -6.05 14.90 -1.52
N VAL A 661 -6.60 13.69 -1.65
CA VAL A 661 -5.79 12.47 -1.76
C VAL A 661 -5.04 12.50 -3.09
N THR A 662 -3.72 12.51 -3.03
CA THR A 662 -2.82 12.51 -4.20
C THR A 662 -2.13 11.17 -4.40
N HIS A 663 -1.98 10.37 -3.33
CA HIS A 663 -1.37 9.04 -3.35
C HIS A 663 -2.32 7.98 -2.81
N LEU A 664 -2.47 6.89 -3.56
CA LEU A 664 -3.24 5.71 -3.20
C LEU A 664 -2.32 4.49 -3.24
N GLY A 665 -2.06 3.82 -2.12
CA GLY A 665 -1.17 2.67 -2.08
C GLY A 665 -1.71 1.45 -2.85
N THR A 666 -0.82 0.51 -3.17
CA THR A 666 -1.17 -0.81 -3.71
C THR A 666 -2.06 -1.59 -2.74
N SER A 667 -2.97 -2.42 -3.24
CA SER A 667 -3.86 -3.27 -2.42
C SER A 667 -4.72 -2.54 -1.37
N VAL A 668 -4.87 -1.21 -1.45
CA VAL A 668 -5.45 -0.38 -0.38
C VAL A 668 -6.80 -0.89 0.16
N PHE A 669 -7.71 -1.36 -0.71
CA PHE A 669 -9.02 -1.95 -0.35
C PHE A 669 -9.13 -3.40 -0.84
N GLU A 670 -8.01 -4.12 -1.02
CA GLU A 670 -8.03 -5.52 -1.45
C GLU A 670 -8.84 -6.38 -0.46
N GLY A 671 -9.77 -7.20 -0.94
CA GLY A 671 -10.54 -8.12 -0.12
C GLY A 671 -11.64 -7.47 0.74
N CYS A 672 -12.02 -6.22 0.44
CA CYS A 672 -13.20 -5.58 1.04
C CYS A 672 -14.50 -6.17 0.49
N SER A 673 -14.85 -7.36 0.97
CA SER A 673 -15.87 -8.22 0.34
C SER A 673 -17.30 -7.66 0.33
N SER A 674 -17.63 -6.73 1.24
CA SER A 674 -18.95 -6.09 1.29
C SER A 674 -19.00 -4.71 0.63
N LEU A 675 -17.90 -4.26 0.02
CA LEU A 675 -17.81 -2.94 -0.59
C LEU A 675 -18.69 -2.89 -1.83
N VAL A 676 -19.77 -2.11 -1.77
CA VAL A 676 -20.77 -1.94 -2.84
C VAL A 676 -20.42 -0.77 -3.75
N SER A 677 -19.95 0.35 -3.18
CA SER A 677 -19.57 1.53 -3.97
C SER A 677 -18.27 2.18 -3.51
N ALA A 678 -17.49 2.68 -4.47
CA ALA A 678 -16.32 3.50 -4.23
C ALA A 678 -16.39 4.81 -5.01
N LYS A 679 -16.34 5.95 -4.32
CA LYS A 679 -16.31 7.28 -4.93
C LYS A 679 -14.93 7.87 -4.77
N ILE A 680 -14.24 8.10 -5.89
CA ILE A 680 -12.92 8.69 -5.92
C ILE A 680 -13.09 10.14 -6.37
N LEU A 681 -12.88 11.08 -5.45
CA LEU A 681 -12.99 12.53 -5.71
C LEU A 681 -11.61 13.17 -5.91
N GLY A 682 -10.56 12.47 -5.46
CA GLY A 682 -9.16 12.91 -5.41
C GLY A 682 -8.51 13.43 -6.69
N HIS A 683 -7.47 14.24 -6.54
CA HIS A 683 -6.46 14.51 -7.59
C HIS A 683 -5.53 13.30 -7.84
N ILE A 684 -6.07 12.09 -7.75
CA ILE A 684 -5.34 10.83 -7.91
C ILE A 684 -5.01 10.64 -9.39
N LYS A 685 -3.73 10.40 -9.69
CA LYS A 685 -3.25 10.11 -11.04
C LYS A 685 -3.29 8.62 -11.38
N TYR A 686 -3.07 7.78 -10.37
CA TYR A 686 -2.83 6.35 -10.55
C TYR A 686 -3.73 5.56 -9.61
N ILE A 687 -4.51 4.64 -10.18
CA ILE A 687 -5.07 3.53 -9.42
C ILE A 687 -4.10 2.37 -9.55
N TYR A 688 -3.34 2.15 -8.48
CA TYR A 688 -2.32 1.13 -8.44
C TYR A 688 -2.95 -0.26 -8.40
N SER A 689 -2.09 -1.26 -8.43
CA SER A 689 -2.51 -2.64 -8.43
C SER A 689 -3.28 -3.06 -7.20
N ASP A 690 -4.20 -3.99 -7.46
CA ASP A 690 -4.99 -4.68 -6.46
C ASP A 690 -5.81 -3.74 -5.54
N SER A 691 -5.88 -2.43 -5.84
CA SER A 691 -6.47 -1.41 -4.96
C SER A 691 -7.90 -1.74 -4.55
N PHE A 692 -8.67 -2.43 -5.41
CA PHE A 692 -10.03 -2.93 -5.15
C PHE A 692 -10.19 -4.40 -5.57
N LYS A 693 -9.09 -5.18 -5.55
CA LYS A 693 -9.12 -6.59 -5.92
C LYS A 693 -9.90 -7.41 -4.91
N ASN A 694 -10.59 -8.46 -5.37
CA ASN A 694 -11.44 -9.35 -4.58
C ASN A 694 -12.54 -8.60 -3.79
N CYS A 695 -13.17 -7.62 -4.42
CA CYS A 695 -14.35 -6.90 -3.93
C CYS A 695 -15.62 -7.36 -4.68
N PRO A 696 -16.15 -8.58 -4.44
CA PRO A 696 -17.24 -9.15 -5.22
C PRO A 696 -18.59 -8.43 -5.09
N ALA A 697 -18.78 -7.62 -4.05
CA ALA A 697 -19.98 -6.80 -3.86
C ALA A 697 -19.94 -5.47 -4.65
N LEU A 698 -18.78 -5.11 -5.23
CA LEU A 698 -18.56 -3.79 -5.81
C LEU A 698 -19.30 -3.65 -7.12
N THR A 699 -20.39 -2.88 -7.10
CA THR A 699 -21.27 -2.64 -8.27
C THR A 699 -21.08 -1.26 -8.87
N GLU A 700 -20.48 -0.32 -8.16
CA GLU A 700 -20.32 1.05 -8.64
C GLU A 700 -18.96 1.64 -8.24
N VAL A 701 -18.24 2.21 -9.21
CA VAL A 701 -17.04 3.01 -8.95
C VAL A 701 -17.14 4.30 -9.73
N ALA A 702 -17.02 5.44 -9.05
CA ALA A 702 -16.94 6.76 -9.66
C ALA A 702 -15.51 7.29 -9.60
N MET A 703 -14.99 7.75 -10.74
CA MET A 703 -13.59 8.20 -10.88
C MET A 703 -13.49 9.65 -11.37
N PRO A 704 -12.49 10.40 -10.89
CA PRO A 704 -12.22 11.75 -11.35
C PRO A 704 -11.42 11.73 -12.67
N TYR A 705 -11.45 12.83 -13.40
CA TYR A 705 -10.73 12.98 -14.68
C TYR A 705 -9.20 12.97 -14.51
N THR A 706 -8.72 13.18 -13.29
CA THR A 706 -7.31 13.22 -12.91
C THR A 706 -6.63 11.86 -13.01
N VAL A 707 -7.41 10.77 -12.99
CA VAL A 707 -6.89 9.41 -13.16
C VAL A 707 -6.42 9.23 -14.60
N ILE A 708 -5.10 9.06 -14.75
CA ILE A 708 -4.44 8.87 -16.05
C ILE A 708 -4.04 7.42 -16.31
N SER A 709 -3.97 6.58 -15.27
CA SER A 709 -3.71 5.15 -15.43
C SER A 709 -4.35 4.31 -14.32
N ILE A 710 -4.80 3.12 -14.68
CA ILE A 710 -5.45 2.14 -13.82
C ILE A 710 -4.78 0.79 -14.07
N SER A 711 -4.22 0.18 -13.02
CA SER A 711 -3.62 -1.16 -13.12
C SER A 711 -4.64 -2.20 -13.56
N ASN A 712 -4.20 -3.16 -14.40
CA ASN A 712 -5.07 -4.24 -14.89
C ASN A 712 -5.73 -5.05 -13.76
N THR A 713 -5.04 -5.21 -12.62
CA THR A 713 -5.55 -5.98 -11.48
C THR A 713 -6.33 -5.13 -10.47
N ALA A 714 -6.42 -3.81 -10.67
CA ALA A 714 -7.00 -2.88 -9.70
C ALA A 714 -8.41 -3.29 -9.25
N PHE A 715 -9.22 -3.85 -10.14
CA PHE A 715 -10.60 -4.28 -9.84
C PHE A 715 -10.79 -5.80 -10.01
N GLU A 716 -9.73 -6.61 -10.11
CA GLU A 716 -9.87 -8.05 -10.35
C GLU A 716 -10.76 -8.74 -9.30
N GLY A 717 -11.71 -9.60 -9.72
CA GLY A 717 -12.65 -10.24 -8.79
C GLY A 717 -13.79 -9.33 -8.30
N HIS A 718 -14.08 -8.25 -9.02
CA HIS A 718 -15.25 -7.39 -8.82
C HIS A 718 -16.57 -8.08 -9.23
N ASN A 719 -17.71 -7.43 -8.94
CA ASN A 719 -19.03 -7.89 -9.37
C ASN A 719 -19.17 -7.88 -10.89
N GLU A 720 -19.84 -8.87 -11.49
CA GLU A 720 -20.08 -8.91 -12.95
C GLU A 720 -20.88 -7.72 -13.48
N ASN A 721 -21.67 -7.06 -12.62
CA ASN A 721 -22.48 -5.89 -12.95
C ASN A 721 -21.82 -4.57 -12.52
N LEU A 722 -20.48 -4.55 -12.37
CA LEU A 722 -19.77 -3.31 -12.05
C LEU A 722 -20.03 -2.24 -13.11
N VAL A 723 -20.49 -1.08 -12.66
CA VAL A 723 -20.62 0.16 -13.44
C VAL A 723 -19.48 1.09 -13.05
N MET A 724 -18.64 1.43 -14.02
CA MET A 724 -17.59 2.44 -13.88
C MET A 724 -18.11 3.77 -14.42
N ARG A 725 -18.24 4.75 -13.52
CA ARG A 725 -18.62 6.13 -13.84
C ARG A 725 -17.36 6.97 -13.98
N GLY A 726 -17.19 7.62 -15.12
CA GLY A 726 -16.05 8.50 -15.36
C GLY A 726 -16.28 9.42 -16.55
N TYR A 727 -15.28 10.18 -16.93
CA TYR A 727 -15.37 11.11 -18.06
C TYR A 727 -15.12 10.37 -19.38
N ARG A 728 -15.75 10.80 -20.48
CA ARG A 728 -15.40 10.26 -21.80
C ARG A 728 -13.92 10.53 -22.10
N LYS A 729 -13.32 9.62 -22.85
CA LYS A 729 -11.89 9.53 -23.21
C LYS A 729 -10.93 9.48 -22.01
N SER A 730 -11.43 9.15 -20.82
CA SER A 730 -10.60 9.01 -19.62
C SER A 730 -9.94 7.63 -19.52
N ALA A 731 -8.98 7.49 -18.60
CA ALA A 731 -8.42 6.19 -18.24
C ALA A 731 -9.50 5.22 -17.72
N ALA A 732 -10.55 5.74 -17.07
CA ALA A 732 -11.69 4.95 -16.61
C ALA A 732 -12.49 4.36 -17.79
N GLU A 733 -12.79 5.15 -18.82
CA GLU A 733 -13.46 4.63 -20.02
C GLU A 733 -12.60 3.58 -20.73
N ALA A 734 -11.30 3.86 -20.91
CA ALA A 734 -10.36 2.93 -21.54
C ALA A 734 -10.24 1.60 -20.76
N TYR A 735 -10.15 1.68 -19.42
CA TYR A 735 -10.11 0.51 -18.55
C TYR A 735 -11.41 -0.30 -18.61
N ALA A 736 -12.56 0.38 -18.58
CA ALA A 736 -13.86 -0.27 -18.63
C ALA A 736 -14.06 -1.01 -19.96
N GLN A 737 -13.72 -0.38 -21.08
CA GLN A 737 -13.74 -1.01 -22.41
C GLN A 737 -12.82 -2.23 -22.48
N LYS A 738 -11.58 -2.10 -21.99
CA LYS A 738 -10.58 -3.18 -22.00
C LYS A 738 -11.02 -4.41 -21.19
N ASN A 739 -11.73 -4.19 -20.09
CA ASN A 739 -12.13 -5.24 -19.15
C ASN A 739 -13.61 -5.65 -19.27
N SER A 740 -14.32 -5.20 -20.31
CA SER A 740 -15.76 -5.47 -20.50
C SER A 740 -16.64 -5.06 -19.32
N ILE A 741 -16.28 -3.96 -18.64
CA ILE A 741 -17.04 -3.35 -17.55
C ILE A 741 -18.00 -2.33 -18.17
N THR A 742 -19.21 -2.21 -17.62
CA THR A 742 -20.16 -1.20 -18.08
C THR A 742 -19.64 0.19 -17.75
N PHE A 743 -19.52 1.06 -18.76
CA PHE A 743 -19.08 2.45 -18.56
C PHE A 743 -20.27 3.40 -18.69
N GLU A 744 -20.49 4.23 -17.68
CA GLU A 744 -21.48 5.31 -17.70
C GLU A 744 -20.77 6.68 -17.66
N PRO A 745 -20.89 7.50 -18.72
CA PRO A 745 -20.25 8.80 -18.75
C PRO A 745 -20.85 9.74 -17.69
N ILE A 746 -19.99 10.41 -16.94
CA ILE A 746 -20.37 11.53 -16.09
C ILE A 746 -20.40 12.78 -16.96
N HIS A 747 -21.60 13.30 -17.19
CA HIS A 747 -21.80 14.57 -17.88
C HIS A 747 -21.70 15.73 -16.90
N TYR A 748 -20.64 16.54 -17.03
CA TYR A 748 -20.60 17.88 -16.46
C TYR A 748 -20.17 18.87 -17.55
N GLU A 749 -20.98 19.89 -17.72
CA GLU A 749 -20.56 21.13 -18.37
C GLU A 749 -19.86 21.98 -17.31
N TYR A 750 -18.53 22.05 -17.37
CA TYR A 750 -17.84 23.09 -16.62
C TYR A 750 -18.07 24.39 -17.35
N ALA A 751 -18.58 25.40 -16.65
CA ALA A 751 -18.82 26.71 -17.24
C ALA A 751 -18.34 27.81 -16.32
N GLY A 752 -17.93 28.93 -16.91
CA GLY A 752 -17.49 30.08 -16.15
C GLY A 752 -17.34 31.32 -17.00
N SER A 753 -16.86 32.38 -16.36
CA SER A 753 -16.49 33.62 -17.03
C SER A 753 -14.98 33.64 -17.27
N CYS A 754 -14.57 34.22 -18.39
CA CYS A 754 -13.16 34.45 -18.75
C CYS A 754 -12.90 35.90 -19.21
N GLY A 755 -13.79 36.82 -18.84
CA GLY A 755 -13.79 38.24 -19.24
C GLY A 755 -15.08 38.91 -18.77
N SER A 756 -15.20 40.22 -18.91
CA SER A 756 -16.43 40.93 -18.50
C SER A 756 -17.68 40.40 -19.20
N ASP A 757 -17.54 40.05 -20.48
CA ASP A 757 -18.63 39.62 -21.37
C ASP A 757 -18.28 38.32 -22.10
N LEU A 758 -17.26 37.59 -21.60
CA LEU A 758 -16.83 36.29 -22.12
C LEU A 758 -17.15 35.18 -21.12
N THR A 759 -17.65 34.08 -21.68
CA THR A 759 -17.96 32.84 -20.98
C THR A 759 -17.26 31.67 -21.65
N TRP A 760 -17.06 30.59 -20.91
CA TRP A 760 -16.52 29.35 -21.43
C TRP A 760 -17.35 28.17 -20.95
N THR A 761 -17.36 27.11 -21.76
CA THR A 761 -17.89 25.79 -21.41
C THR A 761 -16.86 24.72 -21.77
N LEU A 762 -16.71 23.68 -20.96
CA LEU A 762 -15.89 22.51 -21.26
C LEU A 762 -16.74 21.26 -21.11
N ALA A 763 -16.90 20.53 -22.20
CA ALA A 763 -17.59 19.24 -22.26
C ALA A 763 -16.85 18.32 -23.23
N ASP A 764 -16.72 17.03 -22.88
CA ASP A 764 -16.11 15.98 -23.72
C ASP A 764 -14.72 16.32 -24.31
N GLY A 765 -13.93 17.11 -23.57
CA GLY A 765 -12.59 17.54 -23.99
C GLY A 765 -12.58 18.73 -24.97
N ILE A 766 -13.74 19.35 -25.20
CA ILE A 766 -13.96 20.50 -26.08
C ILE A 766 -14.22 21.74 -25.21
N LEU A 767 -13.28 22.69 -25.22
CA LEU A 767 -13.46 23.99 -24.58
C LEU A 767 -14.05 24.98 -25.59
N VAL A 768 -15.23 25.53 -25.30
CA VAL A 768 -15.87 26.55 -26.14
C VAL A 768 -15.86 27.89 -25.40
N ILE A 769 -15.32 28.93 -26.04
CA ILE A 769 -15.30 30.30 -25.50
C ILE A 769 -16.28 31.16 -26.31
N ARG A 770 -17.23 31.80 -25.63
CA ARG A 770 -18.31 32.60 -26.23
C ARG A 770 -18.41 33.98 -25.59
N GLY A 771 -19.03 34.90 -26.32
CA GLY A 771 -19.27 36.27 -25.86
C GLY A 771 -18.48 37.29 -26.67
N THR A 772 -18.36 38.50 -26.15
CA THR A 772 -17.82 39.64 -26.88
C THR A 772 -16.65 40.29 -26.13
N GLY A 773 -15.62 40.72 -26.87
CA GLY A 773 -14.53 41.53 -26.31
C GLY A 773 -13.34 40.73 -25.78
N GLU A 774 -12.66 41.30 -24.78
CA GLU A 774 -11.33 40.85 -24.35
C GLU A 774 -11.37 39.81 -23.23
N MET A 775 -10.49 38.80 -23.35
CA MET A 775 -10.23 37.84 -22.28
C MET A 775 -9.48 38.51 -21.13
N THR A 776 -9.80 38.11 -19.89
CA THR A 776 -9.07 38.54 -18.69
C THR A 776 -7.59 38.23 -18.85
N ASP A 777 -6.73 39.21 -18.60
CA ASP A 777 -5.28 39.06 -18.77
C ASP A 777 -4.64 38.33 -17.57
N TRP A 778 -4.58 37.00 -17.64
CA TRP A 778 -3.90 36.15 -16.66
C TRP A 778 -2.38 36.13 -16.88
N ARG A 779 -1.65 36.54 -15.84
CA ARG A 779 -0.17 36.60 -15.83
C ARG A 779 0.51 35.33 -15.31
N SER A 780 -0.27 34.37 -14.85
CA SER A 780 0.18 33.05 -14.40
C SER A 780 -0.90 32.01 -14.68
N ASP A 781 -0.44 30.78 -14.88
CA ASP A 781 -1.24 29.58 -15.11
C ASP A 781 -2.37 29.39 -14.07
N ASP A 782 -2.08 29.66 -12.79
CA ASP A 782 -3.04 29.53 -11.67
C ASP A 782 -4.27 30.45 -11.79
N GLY A 783 -4.21 31.49 -12.63
CA GLY A 783 -5.32 32.41 -12.85
C GLY A 783 -6.31 31.95 -13.92
N VAL A 784 -5.96 30.94 -14.73
CA VAL A 784 -6.76 30.51 -15.89
C VAL A 784 -7.87 29.55 -15.44
N PRO A 785 -9.16 29.86 -15.70
CA PRO A 785 -10.29 29.09 -15.19
C PRO A 785 -10.30 27.60 -15.55
N TRP A 786 -9.67 27.24 -16.67
CA TRP A 786 -9.62 25.86 -17.18
C TRP A 786 -8.24 25.19 -17.04
N TYR A 787 -7.29 25.80 -16.33
CA TYR A 787 -5.91 25.27 -16.22
C TYR A 787 -5.82 23.84 -15.64
N SER A 788 -6.66 23.56 -14.65
CA SER A 788 -6.76 22.24 -14.02
C SER A 788 -7.24 21.14 -14.98
N TYR A 789 -7.82 21.50 -16.12
CA TYR A 789 -8.36 20.58 -17.13
C TYR A 789 -7.48 20.42 -18.37
N ARG A 790 -6.28 21.05 -18.42
CA ARG A 790 -5.40 21.05 -19.61
C ARG A 790 -5.01 19.67 -20.16
N ASN A 791 -5.07 18.65 -19.32
CA ASN A 791 -4.73 17.27 -19.70
C ASN A 791 -5.91 16.48 -20.30
N ILE A 792 -7.10 17.06 -20.38
CA ILE A 792 -8.27 16.47 -21.04
C ILE A 792 -8.75 17.28 -22.24
N MET A 793 -8.27 18.51 -22.40
CA MET A 793 -8.64 19.36 -23.53
C MET A 793 -7.87 18.95 -24.78
N GLU A 794 -8.62 18.44 -25.76
CA GLU A 794 -8.12 18.09 -27.10
C GLU A 794 -8.54 19.13 -28.13
N GLU A 795 -9.62 19.87 -27.88
CA GLU A 795 -10.16 20.87 -28.80
C GLU A 795 -10.51 22.17 -28.09
N VAL A 796 -10.22 23.30 -28.74
CA VAL A 796 -10.63 24.64 -28.30
C VAL A 796 -11.36 25.35 -29.43
N VAL A 797 -12.55 25.86 -29.15
CA VAL A 797 -13.36 26.68 -30.06
C VAL A 797 -13.44 28.10 -29.51
N VAL A 798 -12.90 29.06 -30.27
CA VAL A 798 -12.92 30.49 -29.94
C VAL A 798 -14.00 31.19 -30.76
N GLY A 799 -15.00 31.75 -30.07
CA GLY A 799 -16.14 32.43 -30.67
C GLY A 799 -15.79 33.66 -31.49
N LYS A 800 -16.69 34.03 -32.42
CA LYS A 800 -16.42 35.03 -33.46
C LYS A 800 -16.13 36.46 -32.97
N GLU A 801 -16.63 36.82 -31.79
CA GLU A 801 -16.52 38.17 -31.21
C GLU A 801 -15.48 38.26 -30.08
N VAL A 802 -14.69 37.21 -29.88
CA VAL A 802 -13.54 37.23 -28.98
C VAL A 802 -12.41 38.04 -29.62
N THR A 803 -11.99 39.13 -28.97
CA THR A 803 -11.00 40.05 -29.55
C THR A 803 -9.59 39.85 -29.01
N SER A 804 -9.41 39.13 -27.89
CA SER A 804 -8.08 38.82 -27.35
C SER A 804 -8.03 37.47 -26.63
N ILE A 805 -6.84 36.85 -26.64
CA ILE A 805 -6.49 35.66 -25.87
C ILE A 805 -5.40 36.04 -24.86
N SER A 806 -5.58 35.65 -23.60
CA SER A 806 -4.62 35.93 -22.54
C SER A 806 -3.30 35.19 -22.72
N GLY A 807 -2.21 35.78 -22.21
CA GLY A 807 -0.86 35.23 -22.35
C GLY A 807 -0.56 33.94 -21.61
N SER A 808 -1.45 33.46 -20.74
CA SER A 808 -1.32 32.15 -20.08
C SER A 808 -2.45 31.18 -20.45
N ALA A 809 -3.39 31.59 -21.32
CA ALA A 809 -4.66 30.89 -21.53
C ALA A 809 -4.52 29.40 -21.92
N PHE A 810 -3.52 29.07 -22.75
CA PHE A 810 -3.25 27.71 -23.24
C PHE A 810 -1.76 27.36 -23.23
N HIS A 811 -0.99 28.01 -22.35
CA HIS A 811 0.45 27.76 -22.26
C HIS A 811 0.74 26.32 -21.79
N GLY A 812 1.52 25.56 -22.58
CA GLY A 812 1.95 24.20 -22.22
C GLY A 812 0.88 23.10 -22.37
N TYR A 813 -0.18 23.35 -23.14
CA TYR A 813 -1.28 22.39 -23.32
C TYR A 813 -0.91 21.36 -24.39
N THR A 814 -0.10 20.37 -24.03
CA THR A 814 0.51 19.40 -24.95
C THR A 814 -0.46 18.39 -25.56
N ARG A 815 -1.68 18.25 -25.01
CA ARG A 815 -2.73 17.37 -25.53
C ARG A 815 -3.73 18.06 -26.46
N LEU A 816 -3.66 19.39 -26.57
CA LEU A 816 -4.52 20.15 -27.45
C LEU A 816 -4.17 19.81 -28.90
N LYS A 817 -5.11 19.19 -29.62
CA LYS A 817 -4.95 18.70 -30.99
C LYS A 817 -5.57 19.64 -32.02
N GLU A 818 -6.66 20.31 -31.66
CA GLU A 818 -7.47 21.12 -32.57
C GLU A 818 -7.78 22.49 -31.94
N VAL A 819 -7.63 23.57 -32.70
CA VAL A 819 -8.05 24.93 -32.29
C VAL A 819 -8.80 25.61 -33.41
N THR A 820 -10.07 25.91 -33.19
CA THR A 820 -10.97 26.52 -34.19
C THR A 820 -11.30 27.95 -33.80
N PHE A 821 -11.04 28.90 -34.69
CA PHE A 821 -11.41 30.30 -34.52
C PHE A 821 -12.56 30.68 -35.46
N GLN A 822 -13.68 31.15 -34.90
CA GLN A 822 -14.90 31.41 -35.69
C GLN A 822 -14.98 32.82 -36.31
N GLY A 823 -14.04 33.72 -35.99
CA GLY A 823 -14.14 35.12 -36.37
C GLY A 823 -12.82 35.76 -36.81
N ASN A 824 -12.71 37.07 -36.56
CA ASN A 824 -11.46 37.79 -36.80
C ASN A 824 -10.35 37.26 -35.88
N MET A 825 -9.12 37.31 -36.37
CA MET A 825 -7.97 36.86 -35.59
C MET A 825 -7.83 37.69 -34.30
N PRO A 826 -7.94 37.06 -33.11
CA PRO A 826 -7.83 37.77 -31.85
C PRO A 826 -6.39 38.21 -31.59
N GLU A 827 -6.22 39.25 -30.77
CA GLU A 827 -4.90 39.58 -30.23
C GLU A 827 -4.47 38.52 -29.21
N VAL A 828 -3.47 37.72 -29.56
CA VAL A 828 -2.85 36.77 -28.62
C VAL A 828 -1.78 37.51 -27.82
N LYS A 829 -2.03 37.72 -26.54
CA LYS A 829 -1.06 38.35 -25.62
C LYS A 829 0.00 37.32 -25.24
N GLY A 830 1.23 37.76 -24.94
CA GLY A 830 2.28 36.95 -24.29
C GLY A 830 2.52 35.54 -24.87
N TYR A 831 2.38 34.52 -24.03
CA TYR A 831 2.65 33.10 -24.32
C TYR A 831 1.38 32.27 -24.53
N GLY A 832 0.28 32.90 -24.97
CA GLY A 832 -1.08 32.31 -24.91
C GLY A 832 -1.21 30.90 -25.49
N PHE A 833 -0.42 30.53 -26.50
CA PHE A 833 -0.33 29.18 -27.09
C PHE A 833 1.12 28.63 -27.17
N SER A 834 2.02 29.12 -26.32
CA SER A 834 3.41 28.63 -26.30
C SER A 834 3.46 27.17 -25.83
N ASN A 835 4.31 26.36 -26.48
CA ASN A 835 4.46 24.91 -26.25
C ASN A 835 3.19 24.08 -26.55
N VAL A 836 2.37 24.53 -27.51
CA VAL A 836 1.21 23.79 -28.05
C VAL A 836 1.55 23.28 -29.45
N THR A 837 1.13 22.05 -29.77
CA THR A 837 1.19 21.49 -31.13
C THR A 837 -0.19 21.02 -31.55
N ALA A 838 -0.86 21.75 -32.45
CA ALA A 838 -2.25 21.51 -32.83
C ALA A 838 -2.51 21.82 -34.31
N ASN A 839 -3.63 21.34 -34.86
CA ASN A 839 -4.19 21.85 -36.09
C ASN A 839 -5.04 23.09 -35.79
N GLY A 840 -4.88 24.13 -36.60
CA GLY A 840 -5.57 25.41 -36.42
C GLY A 840 -6.53 25.68 -37.57
N HIS A 841 -7.78 26.03 -37.26
CA HIS A 841 -8.82 26.32 -38.24
C HIS A 841 -9.25 27.79 -38.16
N TYR A 842 -9.32 28.47 -39.31
CA TYR A 842 -9.79 29.86 -39.40
C TYR A 842 -10.71 30.12 -40.62
N PRO A 843 -11.55 31.17 -40.62
CA PRO A 843 -12.54 31.39 -41.68
C PRO A 843 -11.88 31.80 -43.01
N ALA A 844 -12.22 31.08 -44.08
CA ALA A 844 -11.70 31.32 -45.43
C ALA A 844 -11.97 32.78 -45.91
N GLY A 845 -10.95 33.42 -46.50
CA GLY A 845 -11.06 34.78 -47.04
C GLY A 845 -11.01 35.92 -46.00
N ASN A 846 -10.83 35.63 -44.71
CA ASN A 846 -10.71 36.65 -43.68
C ASN A 846 -9.29 37.25 -43.64
N ARG A 847 -9.15 38.49 -44.10
CA ARG A 847 -7.86 39.22 -44.17
C ARG A 847 -7.17 39.42 -42.82
N SER A 848 -7.89 39.33 -41.71
CA SER A 848 -7.26 39.43 -40.38
C SER A 848 -6.28 38.28 -40.11
N TRP A 849 -6.43 37.13 -40.78
CA TRP A 849 -5.57 35.95 -40.63
C TRP A 849 -4.32 35.96 -41.53
N GLU A 850 -4.09 37.05 -42.27
CA GLU A 850 -2.85 37.25 -43.02
C GLU A 850 -1.64 37.26 -42.07
N ASN A 851 -0.64 36.41 -42.34
CA ASN A 851 0.57 36.21 -41.53
C ASN A 851 0.38 35.51 -40.16
N VAL A 852 -0.60 34.59 -40.05
CA VAL A 852 -0.93 33.85 -38.80
C VAL A 852 0.27 33.23 -38.05
N LYS A 853 1.31 32.78 -38.77
CA LYS A 853 2.51 32.14 -38.18
C LYS A 853 3.28 33.03 -37.21
N GLU A 854 3.19 34.35 -37.33
CA GLU A 854 3.99 35.29 -36.52
C GLU A 854 3.34 35.66 -35.17
N ARG A 855 2.07 35.27 -34.95
CA ARG A 855 1.25 35.81 -33.84
C ARG A 855 0.93 34.83 -32.72
N PHE A 856 1.20 33.54 -32.90
CA PHE A 856 0.95 32.50 -31.89
C PHE A 856 2.20 32.06 -31.12
N GLY A 857 3.28 32.86 -31.20
CA GLY A 857 4.53 32.62 -30.46
C GLY A 857 5.25 31.34 -30.90
N SER A 858 5.72 30.53 -29.94
CA SER A 858 6.40 29.24 -30.17
C SER A 858 5.46 28.05 -30.41
N GLY A 859 4.15 28.26 -30.47
CA GLY A 859 3.19 27.19 -30.80
C GLY A 859 3.36 26.67 -32.23
N ILE A 860 3.28 25.35 -32.42
CA ILE A 860 3.43 24.69 -33.71
C ILE A 860 2.03 24.35 -34.23
N PHE A 861 1.54 25.14 -35.19
CA PHE A 861 0.23 24.93 -35.79
C PHE A 861 0.30 24.50 -37.25
N THR A 862 -0.48 23.47 -37.61
CA THR A 862 -0.80 23.18 -39.01
C THR A 862 -2.13 23.86 -39.32
N TRP A 863 -2.10 24.91 -40.15
CA TRP A 863 -3.27 25.75 -40.40
C TRP A 863 -4.07 25.29 -41.61
N SER A 864 -5.39 25.20 -41.45
CA SER A 864 -6.36 25.00 -42.53
C SER A 864 -7.43 26.08 -42.53
N GLU A 865 -7.83 26.49 -43.73
CA GLU A 865 -9.02 27.32 -43.92
C GLU A 865 -10.25 26.42 -43.81
N PHE A 866 -11.25 26.87 -43.06
CA PHE A 866 -12.57 26.29 -43.15
C PHE A 866 -13.50 27.30 -43.81
N HIS A 867 -14.35 26.80 -44.70
CA HIS A 867 -15.48 27.56 -45.18
C HIS A 867 -16.59 27.42 -44.15
N THR A 868 -16.84 28.49 -43.38
CA THR A 868 -18.10 28.92 -42.71
C THR A 868 -17.77 30.08 -41.75
N VAL A 869 -18.63 31.02 -41.33
CA VAL A 869 -19.94 30.93 -40.64
C VAL A 869 -20.57 32.34 -40.66
N ASP A 870 -21.82 32.50 -41.14
CA ASP A 870 -22.76 33.54 -40.65
C ASP A 870 -24.18 33.34 -41.22
N MET A 871 -24.65 32.09 -41.28
CA MET A 871 -26.09 31.84 -41.44
C MET A 871 -26.54 30.96 -40.27
N PRO A 872 -27.33 31.51 -39.32
CA PRO A 872 -27.87 30.73 -38.22
C PRO A 872 -28.78 29.63 -38.78
N CYS A 873 -28.58 28.39 -38.31
CA CYS A 873 -29.45 27.28 -38.68
C CYS A 873 -30.69 27.17 -37.77
N GLY A 874 -30.80 28.01 -36.74
CA GLY A 874 -31.90 28.09 -35.76
C GLY A 874 -31.54 29.10 -34.66
N GLU A 875 -32.52 29.57 -33.87
CA GLU A 875 -32.24 30.54 -32.79
C GLU A 875 -31.34 29.95 -31.67
N ALA A 876 -31.42 28.64 -31.45
CA ALA A 876 -30.67 27.91 -30.43
C ALA A 876 -29.87 26.72 -31.00
N LEU A 877 -29.74 26.64 -32.33
CA LEU A 877 -29.02 25.59 -33.02
C LEU A 877 -27.67 26.10 -33.54
N THR A 878 -26.68 25.22 -33.48
CA THR A 878 -25.35 25.42 -34.06
C THR A 878 -25.04 24.28 -35.01
N TRP A 879 -24.13 24.51 -35.95
CA TRP A 879 -23.70 23.49 -36.88
C TRP A 879 -22.21 23.59 -37.17
N THR A 880 -21.59 22.45 -37.47
CA THR A 880 -20.18 22.34 -37.86
C THR A 880 -20.02 21.33 -38.99
N LEU A 881 -19.08 21.57 -39.90
CA LEU A 881 -18.69 20.60 -40.93
C LEU A 881 -17.22 20.25 -40.73
N ASN A 882 -16.92 18.99 -40.42
CA ASN A 882 -15.54 18.55 -40.20
C ASN A 882 -14.83 18.20 -41.52
N SER A 883 -13.53 17.95 -41.45
CA SER A 883 -12.69 17.60 -42.60
C SER A 883 -13.00 16.22 -43.22
N GLU A 884 -13.73 15.36 -42.52
CA GLU A 884 -14.22 14.06 -43.01
C GLU A 884 -15.55 14.19 -43.77
N GLY A 885 -16.13 15.39 -43.82
CA GLY A 885 -17.41 15.66 -44.48
C GLY A 885 -18.64 15.36 -43.61
N ILE A 886 -18.47 15.24 -42.28
CA ILE A 886 -19.59 15.08 -41.35
C ILE A 886 -20.10 16.44 -40.92
N LEU A 887 -21.38 16.70 -41.20
CA LEU A 887 -22.11 17.87 -40.77
C LEU A 887 -22.83 17.58 -39.44
N SER A 888 -22.36 18.18 -38.34
CA SER A 888 -22.97 18.06 -37.03
C SER A 888 -23.91 19.24 -36.77
N ILE A 889 -25.09 18.97 -36.23
CA ILE A 889 -26.09 19.96 -35.82
C ILE A 889 -26.45 19.71 -34.36
N SER A 890 -26.22 20.73 -33.55
CA SER A 890 -26.19 20.65 -32.09
C SER A 890 -27.02 21.76 -31.45
N GLY A 891 -27.64 21.46 -30.30
CA GLY A 891 -28.53 22.36 -29.55
C GLY A 891 -29.99 21.94 -29.54
N ASP A 892 -30.82 22.73 -28.85
CA ASP A 892 -32.23 22.44 -28.62
C ASP A 892 -33.15 23.31 -29.48
N GLY A 893 -34.04 22.68 -30.25
CA GLY A 893 -35.12 23.37 -30.97
C GLY A 893 -35.14 23.14 -32.49
N GLU A 894 -35.78 24.07 -33.20
CA GLU A 894 -36.13 23.91 -34.61
C GLU A 894 -35.12 24.60 -35.54
N MET A 895 -34.84 24.00 -36.70
CA MET A 895 -34.10 24.69 -37.74
C MET A 895 -34.93 25.84 -38.32
N THR A 896 -34.28 26.96 -38.64
CA THR A 896 -34.93 28.11 -39.29
C THR A 896 -35.57 27.66 -40.62
N PRO A 897 -36.90 27.81 -40.80
CA PRO A 897 -37.57 27.44 -42.04
C PRO A 897 -36.99 28.18 -43.24
N SER A 898 -36.72 27.45 -44.32
CA SER A 898 -36.17 27.97 -45.57
C SER A 898 -37.21 27.89 -46.70
N GLU A 899 -37.26 28.92 -47.55
CA GLU A 899 -38.09 28.91 -48.76
C GLU A 899 -37.37 28.29 -49.97
N SER A 900 -36.03 28.15 -49.92
CA SER A 900 -35.20 27.64 -51.01
C SER A 900 -33.83 27.13 -50.54
N TRP A 901 -33.31 26.12 -51.23
CA TRP A 901 -32.04 25.44 -50.89
C TRP A 901 -30.83 26.36 -50.75
N ASP A 902 -30.79 27.52 -51.40
CA ASP A 902 -29.69 28.49 -51.33
C ASP A 902 -29.66 29.31 -50.03
N GLN A 903 -30.71 29.24 -49.21
CA GLN A 903 -30.78 29.87 -47.89
C GLN A 903 -30.23 28.96 -46.78
N ILE A 904 -29.92 27.71 -47.10
CA ILE A 904 -29.40 26.75 -46.14
C ILE A 904 -27.91 27.02 -45.87
N PRO A 905 -27.48 27.11 -44.59
CA PRO A 905 -26.14 27.58 -44.24
C PRO A 905 -24.98 26.78 -44.87
N TRP A 906 -25.16 25.46 -45.04
CA TRP A 906 -24.14 24.55 -45.57
C TRP A 906 -24.34 24.18 -47.04
N HIS A 907 -25.30 24.78 -47.75
CA HIS A 907 -25.59 24.38 -49.13
C HIS A 907 -24.40 24.57 -50.09
N ALA A 908 -23.59 25.62 -49.89
CA ALA A 908 -22.37 25.84 -50.68
C ALA A 908 -21.33 24.71 -50.55
N CYS A 909 -21.45 23.88 -49.52
CA CYS A 909 -20.59 22.74 -49.24
C CYS A 909 -21.34 21.40 -49.36
N ALA A 910 -22.52 21.37 -50.01
CA ALA A 910 -23.35 20.16 -50.13
C ALA A 910 -22.60 18.97 -50.76
N ASP A 911 -21.73 19.23 -51.73
CA ASP A 911 -20.88 18.21 -52.38
C ASP A 911 -19.80 17.64 -51.42
N MET A 912 -19.54 18.25 -50.27
CA MET A 912 -18.57 17.76 -49.29
C MET A 912 -19.22 16.93 -48.19
N ILE A 913 -20.55 17.01 -48.03
CA ILE A 913 -21.28 16.36 -46.95
C ILE A 913 -21.43 14.87 -47.27
N SER A 914 -20.74 14.04 -46.49
CA SER A 914 -20.74 12.58 -46.61
C SER A 914 -21.54 11.91 -45.48
N GLY A 915 -21.75 12.61 -44.37
CA GLY A 915 -22.52 12.18 -43.22
C GLY A 915 -23.17 13.36 -42.47
N ILE A 916 -24.21 13.07 -41.70
CA ILE A 916 -24.85 14.05 -40.81
C ILE A 916 -24.96 13.48 -39.39
N ALA A 917 -24.73 14.33 -38.39
CA ALA A 917 -24.96 14.03 -36.98
C ALA A 917 -25.94 15.06 -36.42
N ILE A 918 -27.12 14.62 -35.99
CA ILE A 918 -28.16 15.50 -35.44
C ILE A 918 -28.35 15.11 -33.97
N GLU A 919 -28.10 16.05 -33.06
CA GLU A 919 -28.28 15.81 -31.62
C GLU A 919 -29.76 15.64 -31.24
N ASP A 920 -30.01 14.89 -30.17
CA ASP A 920 -31.36 14.61 -29.65
C ASP A 920 -32.07 15.87 -29.08
N GLY A 921 -31.47 17.06 -29.14
CA GLY A 921 -32.16 18.33 -28.88
C GLY A 921 -32.92 18.91 -30.08
N VAL A 922 -32.60 18.48 -31.31
CA VAL A 922 -33.12 19.08 -32.54
C VAL A 922 -34.51 18.55 -32.88
N THR A 923 -35.52 19.42 -32.86
CA THR A 923 -36.92 19.02 -32.99
C THR A 923 -37.49 19.18 -34.39
N ALA A 924 -36.82 19.90 -35.31
CA ALA A 924 -37.29 20.06 -36.69
C ALA A 924 -36.16 20.25 -37.70
N ILE A 925 -36.22 19.55 -38.83
CA ILE A 925 -35.39 19.78 -40.01
C ILE A 925 -36.13 20.72 -40.97
N SER A 926 -35.47 21.81 -41.37
CA SER A 926 -36.02 22.83 -42.29
C SER A 926 -36.25 22.28 -43.72
N PRO A 927 -37.21 22.83 -44.49
CA PRO A 927 -37.30 22.51 -45.93
C PRO A 927 -35.96 22.73 -46.64
N TYR A 928 -35.64 21.86 -47.58
CA TYR A 928 -34.39 21.87 -48.36
C TYR A 928 -33.06 21.71 -47.57
N ALA A 929 -33.10 21.44 -46.27
CA ALA A 929 -31.92 21.44 -45.39
C ALA A 929 -30.71 20.65 -45.93
N PHE A 930 -30.90 19.51 -46.56
CA PHE A 930 -29.81 18.70 -47.14
C PHE A 930 -30.02 18.47 -48.64
N TYR A 931 -30.78 19.34 -49.30
CA TYR A 931 -31.07 19.22 -50.72
C TYR A 931 -29.77 19.24 -51.54
N GLY A 932 -29.57 18.21 -52.36
CA GLY A 932 -28.42 18.09 -53.25
C GLY A 932 -27.11 17.65 -52.57
N CYS A 933 -27.16 17.12 -51.34
CA CYS A 933 -25.98 16.48 -50.72
C CYS A 933 -25.69 15.13 -51.39
N VAL A 934 -25.09 15.17 -52.59
CA VAL A 934 -24.96 13.99 -53.46
C VAL A 934 -24.11 12.88 -52.87
N ASN A 935 -23.19 13.19 -51.95
CA ASN A 935 -22.26 12.25 -51.31
C ASN A 935 -22.75 11.71 -49.95
N LEU A 936 -23.91 12.15 -49.48
CA LEU A 936 -24.48 11.73 -48.19
C LEU A 936 -24.92 10.27 -48.27
N LYS A 937 -24.31 9.38 -47.46
CA LYS A 937 -24.52 7.93 -47.60
C LYS A 937 -25.59 7.35 -46.69
N ASN A 938 -25.62 7.83 -45.45
CA ASN A 938 -26.56 7.39 -44.43
C ASN A 938 -27.02 8.56 -43.56
N ILE A 939 -28.18 8.39 -42.92
CA ILE A 939 -28.73 9.36 -41.98
C ILE A 939 -29.20 8.67 -40.69
N GLN A 940 -29.05 9.36 -39.58
CA GLN A 940 -29.62 8.97 -38.29
C GLN A 940 -30.45 10.13 -37.76
N ILE A 941 -31.72 9.86 -37.51
CA ILE A 941 -32.72 10.83 -37.08
C ILE A 941 -33.07 10.55 -35.61
N PRO A 942 -32.78 11.50 -34.69
CA PRO A 942 -32.93 11.30 -33.26
C PRO A 942 -34.40 11.19 -32.83
N ALA A 943 -34.62 10.74 -31.59
CA ALA A 943 -35.95 10.48 -31.05
C ALA A 943 -36.77 11.76 -30.80
N SER A 944 -36.10 12.89 -30.59
CA SER A 944 -36.73 14.21 -30.44
C SER A 944 -37.28 14.83 -31.73
N MET A 945 -37.00 14.23 -32.89
CA MET A 945 -37.41 14.78 -34.17
C MET A 945 -38.94 14.81 -34.32
N ALA A 946 -39.53 16.02 -34.34
CA ALA A 946 -40.97 16.21 -34.47
C ALA A 946 -41.40 16.47 -35.93
N SER A 947 -40.55 17.09 -36.76
CA SER A 947 -40.87 17.39 -38.17
C SER A 947 -39.66 17.40 -39.10
N ILE A 948 -39.89 17.03 -40.36
CA ILE A 948 -38.91 17.08 -41.45
C ILE A 948 -39.56 17.80 -42.62
N GLY A 949 -38.97 18.93 -43.04
CA GLY A 949 -39.51 19.82 -44.05
C GLY A 949 -39.52 19.25 -45.48
N GLU A 950 -40.25 19.93 -46.36
CA GLU A 950 -40.34 19.60 -47.79
C GLU A 950 -38.95 19.58 -48.47
N PHE A 951 -38.69 18.60 -49.33
CA PHE A 951 -37.41 18.39 -50.02
C PHE A 951 -36.16 18.33 -49.12
N ALA A 952 -36.29 18.11 -47.80
CA ALA A 952 -35.17 18.17 -46.87
C ALA A 952 -33.98 17.28 -47.26
N PHE A 953 -34.21 16.11 -47.87
CA PHE A 953 -33.18 15.20 -48.37
C PHE A 953 -33.28 14.99 -49.89
N GLY A 954 -33.91 15.92 -50.63
CA GLY A 954 -34.07 15.78 -52.06
C GLY A 954 -32.73 15.74 -52.79
N CYS A 955 -32.62 14.92 -53.83
CA CYS A 955 -31.43 14.77 -54.68
C CYS A 955 -30.14 14.32 -53.94
N CYS A 956 -30.26 13.65 -52.77
CA CYS A 956 -29.15 12.95 -52.12
C CYS A 956 -28.91 11.59 -52.80
N SER A 957 -28.22 11.59 -53.94
CA SER A 957 -28.15 10.41 -54.81
C SER A 957 -27.41 9.20 -54.23
N ASP A 958 -26.45 9.41 -53.33
CA ASP A 958 -25.69 8.32 -52.69
C ASP A 958 -26.32 7.86 -51.36
N LEU A 959 -27.44 8.46 -50.94
CA LEU A 959 -28.13 8.08 -49.72
C LEU A 959 -28.82 6.74 -49.96
N THR A 960 -28.38 5.72 -49.23
CA THR A 960 -28.82 4.33 -49.39
C THR A 960 -29.53 3.78 -48.17
N GLU A 961 -29.30 4.34 -46.98
CA GLU A 961 -29.93 3.91 -45.74
C GLU A 961 -30.20 5.06 -44.77
N GLY A 962 -31.21 4.91 -43.92
CA GLY A 962 -31.46 5.85 -42.82
C GLY A 962 -32.12 5.18 -41.62
N ARG A 963 -31.90 5.70 -40.42
CA ARG A 963 -32.48 5.17 -39.17
C ARG A 963 -33.21 6.26 -38.40
N PHE A 964 -34.40 5.95 -37.91
CA PHE A 964 -35.17 6.78 -36.98
C PHE A 964 -35.17 6.13 -35.59
N GLU A 965 -34.93 6.92 -34.55
CA GLU A 965 -34.79 6.41 -33.17
C GLU A 965 -36.07 6.51 -32.32
N GLY A 966 -37.07 7.27 -32.76
CA GLY A 966 -38.28 7.54 -31.98
C GLY A 966 -39.58 7.56 -32.77
N ASN A 967 -40.54 8.35 -32.28
CA ASN A 967 -41.86 8.50 -32.89
C ASN A 967 -41.75 9.02 -34.33
N ARG A 968 -42.70 8.66 -35.19
CA ARG A 968 -42.75 9.15 -36.58
C ARG A 968 -42.82 10.68 -36.63
N PRO A 969 -41.83 11.37 -37.20
CA PRO A 969 -41.92 12.82 -37.41
C PRO A 969 -42.98 13.14 -38.47
N SER A 970 -43.50 14.37 -38.42
CA SER A 970 -44.31 14.87 -39.53
C SER A 970 -43.42 15.10 -40.76
N PHE A 971 -43.78 14.49 -41.90
CA PHE A 971 -43.04 14.64 -43.16
C PHE A 971 -43.68 15.73 -44.04
N GLY A 972 -42.85 16.63 -44.54
CA GLY A 972 -43.19 17.53 -45.63
C GLY A 972 -43.34 16.78 -46.95
N LYS A 973 -43.72 17.51 -48.01
CA LYS A 973 -43.83 16.92 -49.35
C LYS A 973 -42.44 16.56 -49.89
N ASN A 974 -42.32 15.46 -50.62
CA ASN A 974 -41.12 15.13 -51.40
C ASN A 974 -39.80 15.12 -50.57
N VAL A 975 -39.85 14.77 -49.28
CA VAL A 975 -38.68 14.77 -48.38
C VAL A 975 -37.48 14.04 -48.99
N PHE A 976 -37.72 12.91 -49.65
CA PHE A 976 -36.70 12.05 -50.28
C PHE A 976 -36.81 12.05 -51.81
N HIS A 977 -37.09 13.21 -52.42
CA HIS A 977 -37.21 13.33 -53.87
C HIS A 977 -35.94 12.84 -54.59
N ASN A 978 -36.08 11.94 -55.57
CA ASN A 978 -34.95 11.39 -56.33
C ASN A 978 -33.86 10.74 -55.43
N VAL A 979 -34.30 10.05 -54.37
CA VAL A 979 -33.46 9.26 -53.47
C VAL A 979 -33.95 7.81 -53.48
N ALA A 980 -33.00 6.88 -53.42
CA ALA A 980 -33.25 5.44 -53.37
C ALA A 980 -32.62 4.84 -52.11
N ALA A 981 -33.34 4.95 -50.98
CA ALA A 981 -32.82 4.58 -49.66
C ALA A 981 -33.79 3.70 -48.85
N ASP A 982 -33.23 2.85 -48.00
CA ASP A 982 -33.96 2.03 -47.03
C ASP A 982 -34.01 2.73 -45.66
N MET A 983 -35.20 3.06 -45.18
CA MET A 983 -35.44 3.83 -43.95
C MET A 983 -35.98 2.93 -42.84
N TYR A 984 -35.18 2.72 -41.79
CA TYR A 984 -35.50 1.87 -40.65
C TYR A 984 -36.12 2.66 -39.49
N TYR A 985 -37.20 2.15 -38.91
CA TYR A 985 -37.85 2.76 -37.74
C TYR A 985 -38.13 1.73 -36.62
N PRO A 986 -38.30 2.15 -35.35
CA PRO A 986 -38.39 1.22 -34.22
C PRO A 986 -39.60 0.27 -34.31
N PRO A 987 -39.44 -1.04 -34.00
CA PRO A 987 -40.53 -2.00 -34.04
C PRO A 987 -41.59 -1.74 -32.96
N GLY A 988 -42.86 -1.87 -33.33
CA GLY A 988 -43.99 -1.82 -32.39
C GLY A 988 -44.52 -0.42 -32.05
N ASP A 989 -43.98 0.64 -32.65
CA ASP A 989 -44.51 1.99 -32.46
C ASP A 989 -45.70 2.27 -33.40
N ALA A 990 -46.87 2.50 -32.81
CA ALA A 990 -48.11 2.78 -33.53
C ALA A 990 -48.09 4.10 -34.33
N SER A 991 -47.15 5.01 -34.05
CA SER A 991 -46.99 6.28 -34.77
C SER A 991 -46.59 6.09 -36.24
N TRP A 992 -45.96 4.96 -36.57
CA TRP A 992 -45.50 4.61 -37.92
C TRP A 992 -46.56 3.92 -38.79
N ASN A 993 -47.76 3.64 -38.24
CA ASN A 993 -48.86 3.04 -39.00
C ASN A 993 -49.25 3.92 -40.21
N GLY A 994 -49.41 3.27 -41.37
CA GLY A 994 -49.80 3.95 -42.62
C GLY A 994 -48.69 4.79 -43.27
N ILE A 995 -47.41 4.58 -42.91
CA ILE A 995 -46.27 5.25 -43.58
C ILE A 995 -46.26 5.04 -45.10
N GLU A 996 -46.80 3.92 -45.59
CA GLU A 996 -46.95 3.62 -47.02
C GLU A 996 -47.86 4.61 -47.78
N GLU A 997 -48.71 5.38 -47.08
CA GLU A 997 -49.62 6.38 -47.67
C GLU A 997 -49.03 7.80 -47.69
N VAL A 998 -47.84 8.02 -47.11
CA VAL A 998 -47.19 9.34 -47.04
C VAL A 998 -46.41 9.58 -48.34
N ASP A 999 -46.77 10.62 -49.08
CA ASP A 999 -46.06 11.03 -50.30
C ASP A 999 -44.69 11.66 -49.97
N THR A 1000 -43.68 10.80 -49.82
CA THR A 1000 -42.28 11.18 -49.63
C THR A 1000 -41.54 11.40 -50.96
N GLY A 1001 -42.22 11.24 -52.11
CA GLY A 1001 -41.67 11.42 -53.46
C GLY A 1001 -42.15 10.39 -54.47
N ALA A 1002 -43.42 10.46 -54.92
CA ALA A 1002 -43.92 9.59 -55.98
C ALA A 1002 -43.50 10.07 -57.39
N GLY A 1003 -42.77 9.23 -58.16
CA GLY A 1003 -42.66 9.40 -59.62
C GLY A 1003 -41.36 8.98 -60.32
N TYR A 1004 -40.31 8.59 -59.59
CA TYR A 1004 -39.00 8.22 -60.17
C TYR A 1004 -38.61 6.76 -59.87
N PRO A 1005 -37.89 6.06 -60.76
CA PRO A 1005 -37.51 4.67 -60.57
C PRO A 1005 -36.47 4.52 -59.45
N GLY A 1006 -36.86 3.87 -58.34
CA GLY A 1006 -35.99 3.61 -57.17
C GLY A 1006 -36.52 4.13 -55.82
N ALA A 1007 -37.83 4.19 -55.60
CA ALA A 1007 -38.43 4.87 -54.44
C ALA A 1007 -37.87 4.45 -53.06
N THR A 1008 -37.65 5.43 -52.18
CA THR A 1008 -37.35 5.24 -50.76
C THR A 1008 -38.35 4.30 -50.10
N THR A 1009 -37.86 3.28 -49.40
CA THR A 1009 -38.69 2.32 -48.67
C THR A 1009 -38.61 2.56 -47.16
N PHE A 1010 -39.72 2.35 -46.45
CA PHE A 1010 -39.73 2.41 -44.99
C PHE A 1010 -39.96 1.01 -44.44
N MET A 1011 -39.08 0.55 -43.57
CA MET A 1011 -39.08 -0.81 -43.03
C MET A 1011 -38.90 -0.80 -41.52
N SER A 1012 -39.53 -1.76 -40.84
CA SER A 1012 -39.20 -2.05 -39.44
C SER A 1012 -38.10 -3.13 -39.43
N PRO A 1013 -37.04 -3.00 -38.60
CA PRO A 1013 -35.96 -3.98 -38.48
C PRO A 1013 -36.40 -5.41 -38.21
#